data_AF-A0A1M4YTW9-F1
#
_entry.id   AF-A0A1M4YTW9-F1
#
_cell.length_a   1.000
_cell.length_b   1.000
_cell.length_c   1.000
_cell.angle_alpha   90.00
_cell.angle_beta   90.00
_cell.angle_gamma   90.00
#
_symmetry.space_group_name_H-M   'P 1'
#
loop_
_entity.id
_entity.type
_entity.pdbx_description
1 polymer ?
#
loop_
_entity_poly.entity_id
_entity_poly.type
_entity_poly.pdbx_seq_one_letter_code
_entity_poly.pdbx_strand_id
1 'polypeptide(L)'
;MKKNYTLFNIMSLLLILLSIFLLVGSFRPTNSAVDFEDPGLEQAVRDAIDQEEGTLEPKDVEMLQVLDATGYGIESLEGIEALPELKDLNLEDNFVKSVEPLKNLTKLETLSLRNNEITDLDEIDFEDILFLNIRDLSLRHNVKRDEEGKGTRLSDVSMLGQMVSLRKLELRDNHIEELEPLSNLRRLTELDLRENKFTDIEPLETLTRLKKLNLRDNKIESLEPIKYLSRLTYLNIHSDSEITSLEPISELVNLETLIMRDVPIDDNGEFLKKLTKLQRFNAIDTGFESIDPNIIVRLRQKGALQGEVRPKRMLYTLEAPELSKESGFYDKEFELEIAENSEENTIYYTLDGSEPTLNSPVYEEPIQIETKDDNTMTVVRAKALSENNTMSETITKSYFVNENMDERFDLPVFSLVTDPDNLFDEEIGIYTDENATNRGSDWERPVHLDFFETGGNLALEQELGVRIHGGASRGYVQKSLRLYAKSEYDTENYMAYDFFNGLEKMNGEGTLTEFKRLLLRNSGNDWSQTMFNDGLMQSLVEPFGTVDTQAYRPAIVFLNGEYYGVQNIRERFDEYYLKTHYNIDKNDLAILEYDGSLYRGGNSDTYHYRNMIKYIQENGLEKEKNFKYIQTLMDTENFRDYFAAEIFFGNRDWPHNNIKFWRKTTDNYEKDAPYGQDGRWRWLLFDTDHGFYYSDEPFGAKPYPINHLHNTIDYVMDEYDGRTGTQTWPNFLFRSLMSNQEFKNDFLNRMNDLMNSYFSEKVTSQKIDEMSQDLENEIPHQIDRWGAIESVDEWKMFIDNKYTFSKERPKTLRGFIMDEFDIDNTITVSIENENDMGYVRLNTIDINSELPGNTTTTTWSGTYFKDIPITVEAVAKEGYEFSHWEGIDAQEQSTEIVPSNDLNIRAVFTQ
;
A
#
# COMPACT_ATOMS: atom_id res chain seq x y z
N MET A 1 -7.66 -88.78 -30.42
CA MET A 1 -7.92 -87.95 -31.63
C MET A 1 -7.82 -86.51 -31.16
N LYS A 2 -6.71 -85.80 -31.46
CA LYS A 2 -6.48 -85.01 -32.68
C LYS A 2 -7.58 -83.94 -32.82
N LYS A 3 -7.33 -82.65 -33.01
CA LYS A 3 -6.14 -81.84 -33.34
C LYS A 3 -6.64 -80.37 -33.31
N ASN A 4 -5.70 -79.42 -33.23
CA ASN A 4 -5.82 -77.97 -33.55
C ASN A 4 -5.71 -77.02 -32.35
N TYR A 5 -4.51 -76.98 -31.77
CA TYR A 5 -3.96 -75.79 -31.13
C TYR A 5 -2.51 -75.64 -31.59
N THR A 6 -2.28 -75.07 -32.78
CA THR A 6 -0.94 -74.67 -33.24
C THR A 6 -1.05 -73.71 -34.43
N LEU A 7 -1.63 -72.54 -34.20
CA LEU A 7 -1.28 -71.31 -34.93
C LEU A 7 -1.14 -70.08 -34.02
N PHE A 8 -1.44 -70.21 -32.72
CA PHE A 8 -1.33 -69.14 -31.72
C PHE A 8 0.07 -69.02 -31.07
N ASN A 9 0.97 -69.98 -31.35
CA ASN A 9 2.30 -70.06 -30.71
C ASN A 9 3.47 -69.58 -31.58
N ILE A 10 3.22 -68.95 -32.73
CA ILE A 10 4.27 -68.26 -33.51
C ILE A 10 4.11 -66.73 -33.43
N MET A 11 2.88 -66.20 -33.28
CA MET A 11 2.69 -64.77 -32.98
C MET A 11 3.04 -64.41 -31.53
N SER A 12 2.80 -65.32 -30.57
CA SER A 12 3.13 -65.06 -29.16
C SER A 12 4.65 -65.11 -28.90
N LEU A 13 5.44 -65.83 -29.72
CA LEU A 13 6.90 -65.85 -29.59
C LEU A 13 7.57 -64.66 -30.31
N LEU A 14 6.95 -64.11 -31.36
CA LEU A 14 7.42 -62.87 -32.00
C LEU A 14 7.04 -61.62 -31.21
N LEU A 15 5.90 -61.62 -30.49
CA LEU A 15 5.52 -60.55 -29.55
C LEU A 15 6.36 -60.58 -28.27
N ILE A 16 6.80 -61.76 -27.81
CA ILE A 16 7.69 -61.86 -26.64
C ILE A 16 9.15 -61.50 -27.00
N LEU A 17 9.58 -61.65 -28.26
CA LEU A 17 10.89 -61.19 -28.72
C LEU A 17 10.92 -59.71 -29.14
N LEU A 18 9.79 -59.10 -29.53
CA LEU A 18 9.68 -57.64 -29.66
C LEU A 18 9.53 -56.94 -28.31
N SER A 19 8.90 -57.59 -27.32
CA SER A 19 8.80 -57.08 -25.95
C SER A 19 10.08 -57.30 -25.11
N ILE A 20 11.09 -57.98 -25.65
CA ILE A 20 12.43 -58.13 -25.02
C ILE A 20 13.48 -57.25 -25.73
N PHE A 21 13.16 -56.64 -26.88
CA PHE A 21 14.03 -55.65 -27.54
C PHE A 21 13.58 -54.19 -27.39
N LEU A 22 12.39 -53.93 -26.83
CA LEU A 22 12.04 -52.63 -26.22
C LEU A 22 12.29 -52.61 -24.70
N LEU A 23 12.80 -53.71 -24.16
CA LEU A 23 13.17 -53.87 -22.75
C LEU A 23 14.70 -53.85 -22.55
N VAL A 24 15.46 -53.20 -23.43
CA VAL A 24 16.78 -52.61 -23.16
C VAL A 24 16.93 -51.39 -24.07
N GLY A 25 16.18 -50.34 -23.72
CA GLY A 25 16.36 -48.98 -24.22
C GLY A 25 16.41 -48.06 -23.00
N SER A 26 17.56 -48.06 -22.32
CA SER A 26 17.94 -47.16 -21.23
C SER A 26 16.90 -46.86 -20.14
N PHE A 27 16.48 -47.87 -19.37
CA PHE A 27 16.25 -47.62 -17.94
C PHE A 27 17.63 -47.53 -17.28
N ARG A 28 18.20 -46.33 -17.27
CA ARG A 28 19.02 -45.93 -16.14
C ARG A 28 18.03 -45.59 -15.02
N PRO A 29 18.21 -46.07 -13.77
CA PRO A 29 17.60 -45.37 -12.66
C PRO A 29 18.32 -44.02 -12.63
N THR A 30 17.70 -42.97 -13.12
CA THR A 30 18.18 -41.63 -12.81
C THR A 30 17.73 -41.37 -11.37
N ASN A 31 18.61 -41.69 -10.43
CA ASN A 31 18.83 -40.80 -9.28
C ASN A 31 19.40 -39.48 -9.82
N SER A 32 18.70 -38.82 -10.75
CA SER A 32 18.97 -37.43 -11.08
C SER A 32 18.13 -36.61 -10.12
N ALA A 33 18.75 -35.59 -9.56
CA ALA A 33 18.03 -34.53 -8.90
C ALA A 33 16.88 -34.04 -9.80
N VAL A 34 15.76 -33.68 -9.21
CA VAL A 34 14.81 -32.78 -9.84
C VAL A 34 15.50 -31.43 -9.92
N ASP A 35 15.46 -30.82 -11.10
CA ASP A 35 16.14 -29.57 -11.42
C ASP A 35 15.11 -28.66 -12.10
N PHE A 36 15.08 -27.40 -11.68
CA PHE A 36 14.22 -26.38 -12.27
C PHE A 36 15.14 -25.32 -12.87
N GLU A 37 14.88 -24.92 -14.11
CA GLU A 37 15.74 -23.92 -14.77
C GLU A 37 15.59 -22.55 -14.10
N ASP A 38 14.37 -22.23 -13.68
CA ASP A 38 14.03 -20.97 -13.03
C ASP A 38 14.16 -21.09 -11.50
N PRO A 39 15.03 -20.27 -10.86
CA PRO A 39 15.22 -20.34 -9.41
C PRO A 39 13.98 -19.90 -8.62
N GLY A 40 13.13 -19.04 -9.18
CA GLY A 40 11.85 -18.66 -8.56
C GLY A 40 10.88 -19.83 -8.54
N LEU A 41 10.84 -20.61 -9.62
CA LEU A 41 10.03 -21.84 -9.66
C LEU A 41 10.56 -22.91 -8.71
N GLU A 42 11.88 -23.11 -8.66
CA GLU A 42 12.48 -24.02 -7.68
C GLU A 42 12.09 -23.62 -6.26
N GLN A 43 12.21 -22.33 -5.94
CA GLN A 43 11.89 -21.83 -4.61
C GLN A 43 10.41 -22.03 -4.26
N ALA A 44 9.49 -21.71 -5.17
CA ALA A 44 8.07 -21.94 -4.95
C ALA A 44 7.76 -23.42 -4.67
N VAL A 45 8.43 -24.34 -5.36
CA VAL A 45 8.27 -25.79 -5.12
C VAL A 45 8.84 -26.19 -3.76
N ARG A 46 10.01 -25.68 -3.39
CA ARG A 46 10.65 -25.92 -2.09
C ARG A 46 9.77 -25.46 -0.93
N ASP A 47 9.18 -24.28 -1.06
CA ASP A 47 8.28 -23.71 -0.06
C ASP A 47 7.00 -24.54 0.05
N ALA A 48 6.46 -25.02 -1.08
CA ALA A 48 5.27 -25.86 -1.09
C ALA A 48 5.46 -27.24 -0.44
N ILE A 49 6.70 -27.75 -0.36
CA ILE A 49 7.03 -29.04 0.26
C ILE A 49 7.75 -28.92 1.60
N ASP A 50 7.97 -27.70 2.10
CA ASP A 50 8.69 -27.42 3.35
C ASP A 50 10.14 -27.97 3.33
N GLN A 51 10.88 -27.71 2.22
CA GLN A 51 12.27 -28.16 2.05
C GLN A 51 13.18 -27.08 1.46
N GLU A 52 13.82 -26.33 2.35
CA GLU A 52 14.67 -25.17 2.02
C GLU A 52 16.00 -25.55 1.32
N GLU A 53 16.61 -26.67 1.69
CA GLU A 53 17.95 -27.05 1.19
C GLU A 53 18.05 -28.51 0.72
N GLY A 54 19.15 -28.81 0.05
CA GLY A 54 19.50 -30.16 -0.39
C GLY A 54 18.92 -30.54 -1.75
N THR A 55 19.36 -31.69 -2.24
CA THR A 55 18.92 -32.23 -3.53
C THR A 55 17.44 -32.61 -3.47
N LEU A 56 16.63 -32.05 -4.37
CA LEU A 56 15.26 -32.50 -4.58
C LEU A 56 15.29 -33.85 -5.30
N GLU A 57 14.76 -34.89 -4.65
CA GLU A 57 14.55 -36.19 -5.29
C GLU A 57 13.10 -36.27 -5.82
N PRO A 58 12.83 -37.05 -6.89
CA PRO A 58 11.49 -37.16 -7.45
C PRO A 58 10.40 -37.49 -6.41
N LYS A 59 10.72 -38.32 -5.41
CA LYS A 59 9.80 -38.71 -4.34
C LYS A 59 9.33 -37.54 -3.45
N ASP A 60 10.11 -36.46 -3.39
CA ASP A 60 9.86 -35.32 -2.52
C ASP A 60 8.75 -34.43 -3.11
N VAL A 61 8.66 -34.39 -4.45
CA VAL A 61 7.76 -33.51 -5.20
C VAL A 61 6.64 -34.26 -5.96
N GLU A 62 6.78 -35.58 -6.19
CA GLU A 62 5.86 -36.35 -7.06
C GLU A 62 4.41 -36.36 -6.57
N MET A 63 4.15 -36.06 -5.29
CA MET A 63 2.81 -36.06 -4.68
C MET A 63 2.18 -34.66 -4.57
N LEU A 64 2.89 -33.60 -4.97
CA LEU A 64 2.42 -32.22 -4.86
C LEU A 64 1.22 -31.97 -5.78
N GLN A 65 0.11 -31.46 -5.22
CA GLN A 65 -1.16 -31.26 -5.94
C GLN A 65 -1.54 -29.80 -6.12
N VAL A 66 -1.01 -28.90 -5.29
CA VAL A 66 -1.27 -27.46 -5.32
C VAL A 66 0.07 -26.77 -5.23
N LEU A 67 0.30 -25.81 -6.12
CA LEU A 67 1.48 -24.95 -6.09
C LEU A 67 1.02 -23.51 -6.26
N ASP A 68 1.19 -22.72 -5.20
CA ASP A 68 1.05 -21.27 -5.27
C ASP A 68 2.44 -20.65 -5.43
N ALA A 69 2.69 -20.12 -6.62
CA ALA A 69 3.95 -19.53 -7.03
C ALA A 69 3.76 -18.04 -7.39
N THR A 70 2.89 -17.35 -6.66
CA THR A 70 2.60 -15.93 -6.87
C THR A 70 3.80 -15.04 -6.53
N GLY A 71 4.24 -14.18 -7.46
CA GLY A 71 5.25 -13.16 -7.15
C GLY A 71 6.69 -13.64 -7.06
N TYR A 72 7.01 -14.84 -7.56
CA TYR A 72 8.36 -15.42 -7.47
C TYR A 72 9.31 -14.98 -8.60
N GLY A 73 8.86 -14.07 -9.47
CA GLY A 73 9.66 -13.56 -10.60
C GLY A 73 9.93 -14.61 -11.68
N ILE A 74 9.04 -15.60 -11.82
CA ILE A 74 9.22 -16.77 -12.69
C ILE A 74 9.12 -16.36 -14.16
N GLU A 75 10.15 -16.69 -14.93
CA GLU A 75 10.18 -16.53 -16.39
C GLU A 75 10.02 -17.88 -17.12
N SER A 76 10.66 -18.95 -16.62
CA SER A 76 10.66 -20.30 -17.21
C SER A 76 9.92 -21.30 -16.32
N LEU A 77 9.14 -22.18 -16.96
CA LEU A 77 8.46 -23.29 -16.28
C LEU A 77 9.18 -24.64 -16.41
N GLU A 78 10.37 -24.65 -17.00
CA GLU A 78 11.17 -25.86 -17.21
C GLU A 78 11.52 -26.53 -15.89
N GLY A 79 11.19 -27.83 -15.78
CA GLY A 79 11.32 -28.64 -14.56
C GLY A 79 10.00 -28.91 -13.84
N ILE A 80 8.93 -28.14 -14.14
CA ILE A 80 7.60 -28.34 -13.55
C ILE A 80 6.98 -29.70 -13.89
N GLU A 81 7.48 -30.38 -14.93
CA GLU A 81 7.09 -31.75 -15.30
C GLU A 81 7.40 -32.78 -14.21
N ALA A 82 8.26 -32.44 -13.26
CA ALA A 82 8.53 -33.25 -12.08
C ALA A 82 7.36 -33.30 -11.08
N LEU A 83 6.28 -32.54 -11.33
CA LEU A 83 5.07 -32.46 -10.49
C LEU A 83 3.86 -33.16 -11.14
N PRO A 84 3.89 -34.48 -11.42
CA PRO A 84 2.87 -35.16 -12.21
C PRO A 84 1.47 -35.20 -11.57
N GLU A 85 1.38 -34.94 -10.26
CA GLU A 85 0.13 -34.93 -9.50
C GLU A 85 -0.51 -33.54 -9.37
N LEU A 86 0.10 -32.50 -9.96
CA LEU A 86 -0.35 -31.11 -9.85
C LEU A 86 -1.76 -30.93 -10.44
N LYS A 87 -2.63 -30.29 -9.66
CA LYS A 87 -4.03 -30.01 -10.00
C LYS A 87 -4.33 -28.52 -10.02
N ASP A 88 -3.66 -27.76 -9.18
CA ASP A 88 -3.86 -26.32 -9.02
C ASP A 88 -2.50 -25.63 -9.09
N LEU A 89 -2.37 -24.68 -10.01
CA LEU A 89 -1.16 -23.91 -10.24
C LEU A 89 -1.51 -22.42 -10.32
N ASN A 90 -1.01 -21.64 -9.37
CA ASN A 90 -1.12 -20.20 -9.37
C ASN A 90 0.23 -19.56 -9.71
N LEU A 91 0.30 -18.84 -10.82
CA LEU A 91 1.47 -18.13 -11.33
C LEU A 91 1.21 -16.61 -11.41
N GLU A 92 0.33 -16.08 -10.56
CA GLU A 92 0.03 -14.64 -10.51
C GLU A 92 1.30 -13.80 -10.24
N ASP A 93 1.38 -12.59 -10.80
CA ASP A 93 2.49 -11.65 -10.59
C ASP A 93 3.88 -12.22 -10.98
N ASN A 94 3.99 -12.81 -12.17
CA ASN A 94 5.25 -13.35 -12.71
C ASN A 94 5.52 -12.84 -14.15
N PHE A 95 6.53 -13.41 -14.82
CA PHE A 95 6.98 -13.03 -16.16
C PHE A 95 6.99 -14.24 -17.11
N VAL A 96 6.00 -15.13 -16.99
CA VAL A 96 5.98 -16.43 -17.69
C VAL A 96 6.09 -16.25 -19.21
N LYS A 97 7.13 -16.86 -19.79
CA LYS A 97 7.45 -16.75 -21.22
C LYS A 97 6.91 -17.91 -22.07
N SER A 98 6.67 -19.07 -21.46
CA SER A 98 6.12 -20.25 -22.15
C SER A 98 5.37 -21.14 -21.17
N VAL A 99 4.28 -21.75 -21.64
CA VAL A 99 3.52 -22.79 -20.93
C VAL A 99 3.77 -24.19 -21.46
N GLU A 100 4.67 -24.37 -22.43
CA GLU A 100 5.03 -25.66 -23.02
C GLU A 100 5.39 -26.75 -21.99
N PRO A 101 6.13 -26.44 -20.89
CA PRO A 101 6.42 -27.42 -19.83
C PRO A 101 5.17 -28.02 -19.16
N LEU A 102 4.03 -27.32 -19.17
CA LEU A 102 2.78 -27.80 -18.56
C LEU A 102 2.12 -28.94 -19.33
N LYS A 103 2.50 -29.17 -20.60
CA LYS A 103 1.78 -30.06 -21.53
C LYS A 103 1.54 -31.48 -21.03
N ASN A 104 2.37 -32.00 -20.14
CA ASN A 104 2.23 -33.36 -19.60
C ASN A 104 1.55 -33.42 -18.23
N LEU A 105 1.18 -32.28 -17.63
CA LEU A 105 0.49 -32.20 -16.35
C LEU A 105 -1.01 -32.52 -16.51
N THR A 106 -1.30 -33.76 -16.88
CA THR A 106 -2.65 -34.24 -17.24
C THR A 106 -3.69 -34.15 -16.11
N LYS A 107 -3.25 -33.88 -14.87
CA LYS A 107 -4.09 -33.68 -13.69
C LYS A 107 -4.42 -32.22 -13.41
N LEU A 108 -3.80 -31.28 -14.11
CA LEU A 108 -4.03 -29.85 -13.94
C LEU A 108 -5.48 -29.50 -14.27
N GLU A 109 -6.19 -28.95 -13.28
CA GLU A 109 -7.59 -28.54 -13.38
C GLU A 109 -7.76 -27.02 -13.20
N THR A 110 -6.85 -26.35 -12.49
CA THR A 110 -6.86 -24.90 -12.25
C THR A 110 -5.51 -24.30 -12.66
N LEU A 111 -5.54 -23.21 -13.42
CA LEU A 111 -4.34 -22.47 -13.83
C LEU A 111 -4.61 -20.96 -13.76
N SER A 112 -3.86 -20.25 -12.92
CA SER A 112 -3.87 -18.79 -12.87
C SER A 112 -2.59 -18.24 -13.46
N LEU A 113 -2.72 -17.38 -14.47
CA LEU A 113 -1.67 -16.64 -15.17
C LEU A 113 -1.97 -15.13 -15.11
N ARG A 114 -2.49 -14.68 -13.96
CA ARG A 114 -2.85 -13.28 -13.73
C ARG A 114 -1.61 -12.40 -13.67
N ASN A 115 -1.72 -11.13 -14.04
CA ASN A 115 -0.65 -10.13 -13.87
C ASN A 115 0.71 -10.60 -14.42
N ASN A 116 0.72 -11.20 -15.61
CA ASN A 116 1.94 -11.55 -16.35
C ASN A 116 2.07 -10.64 -17.60
N GLU A 117 2.98 -10.96 -18.52
CA GLU A 117 3.18 -10.24 -19.77
C GLU A 117 2.54 -10.93 -21.00
N ILE A 118 1.48 -11.72 -20.79
CA ILE A 118 0.86 -12.55 -21.83
C ILE A 118 -0.07 -11.72 -22.71
N THR A 119 0.47 -11.11 -23.76
CA THR A 119 -0.33 -10.31 -24.71
C THR A 119 -0.67 -11.04 -25.99
N ASP A 120 -0.04 -12.19 -26.22
CA ASP A 120 -0.26 -13.06 -27.37
C ASP A 120 -0.14 -14.53 -26.87
N LEU A 121 -1.18 -15.32 -27.13
CA LEU A 121 -1.21 -16.74 -26.73
C LEU A 121 -0.28 -17.60 -27.59
N ASP A 122 0.01 -17.18 -28.83
CA ASP A 122 1.00 -17.85 -29.68
C ASP A 122 2.41 -17.68 -29.09
N GLU A 123 2.75 -16.51 -28.53
CA GLU A 123 4.09 -16.21 -28.00
C GLU A 123 4.49 -17.07 -26.79
N ILE A 124 3.51 -17.64 -26.08
CA ILE A 124 3.73 -18.44 -24.87
C ILE A 124 3.50 -19.94 -25.09
N ASP A 125 3.41 -20.41 -26.34
CA ASP A 125 3.17 -21.81 -26.67
C ASP A 125 1.85 -22.35 -26.06
N PHE A 126 0.80 -21.51 -26.00
CA PHE A 126 -0.46 -21.89 -25.36
C PHE A 126 -1.15 -23.09 -26.02
N GLU A 127 -0.81 -23.39 -27.28
CA GLU A 127 -1.29 -24.58 -27.99
C GLU A 127 -0.97 -25.90 -27.28
N ASP A 128 0.13 -25.94 -26.51
CA ASP A 128 0.61 -27.13 -25.81
C ASP A 128 -0.24 -27.51 -24.59
N ILE A 129 -1.12 -26.63 -24.12
CA ILE A 129 -2.00 -26.92 -22.98
C ILE A 129 -3.48 -27.09 -23.37
N LEU A 130 -3.82 -26.92 -24.66
CA LEU A 130 -5.22 -26.98 -25.13
C LEU A 130 -5.91 -28.32 -24.88
N PHE A 131 -5.13 -29.41 -24.79
CA PHE A 131 -5.65 -30.76 -24.56
C PHE A 131 -5.75 -31.14 -23.07
N LEU A 132 -5.24 -30.30 -22.17
CA LEU A 132 -5.35 -30.51 -20.74
C LEU A 132 -6.79 -30.31 -20.27
N ASN A 133 -7.16 -30.95 -19.15
CA ASN A 133 -8.51 -30.87 -18.60
C ASN A 133 -8.68 -29.67 -17.65
N ILE A 134 -8.13 -28.51 -18.03
CA ILE A 134 -8.24 -27.28 -17.26
C ILE A 134 -9.72 -26.86 -17.24
N ARG A 135 -10.21 -26.60 -16.03
CA ARG A 135 -11.58 -26.21 -15.70
C ARG A 135 -11.67 -24.77 -15.24
N ASP A 136 -10.61 -24.25 -14.65
CA ASP A 136 -10.53 -22.87 -14.19
C ASP A 136 -9.26 -22.24 -14.75
N LEU A 137 -9.41 -21.14 -15.49
CA LEU A 137 -8.33 -20.42 -16.13
C LEU A 137 -8.48 -18.93 -15.87
N SER A 138 -7.43 -18.29 -15.38
CA SER A 138 -7.36 -16.83 -15.27
C SER A 138 -6.19 -16.26 -16.07
N LEU A 139 -6.50 -15.31 -16.94
CA LEU A 139 -5.55 -14.52 -17.75
C LEU A 139 -5.78 -13.02 -17.51
N ARG A 140 -6.25 -12.66 -16.30
CA ARG A 140 -6.57 -11.27 -15.93
C ARG A 140 -5.31 -10.39 -15.96
N HIS A 141 -5.47 -9.16 -16.46
CA HIS A 141 -4.48 -8.08 -16.41
C HIS A 141 -3.10 -8.49 -16.93
N ASN A 142 -3.02 -8.91 -18.20
CA ASN A 142 -1.73 -9.19 -18.82
C ASN A 142 -1.25 -7.99 -19.67
N VAL A 143 -0.09 -7.42 -19.33
CA VAL A 143 0.42 -6.20 -19.96
C VAL A 143 1.91 -6.32 -20.26
N LYS A 144 2.27 -6.30 -21.55
CA LYS A 144 3.66 -6.24 -22.02
C LYS A 144 3.99 -4.81 -22.41
N ARG A 145 5.03 -4.20 -21.85
CA ARG A 145 5.40 -2.80 -22.15
C ARG A 145 6.58 -2.75 -23.12
N ASP A 146 6.48 -1.92 -24.15
CA ASP A 146 7.61 -1.64 -25.03
C ASP A 146 8.67 -0.73 -24.36
N GLU A 147 9.79 -0.51 -25.06
CA GLU A 147 10.89 0.33 -24.58
C GLU A 147 10.46 1.77 -24.23
N GLU A 148 9.36 2.22 -24.83
CA GLU A 148 8.75 3.56 -24.67
C GLU A 148 7.71 3.59 -23.53
N GLY A 149 7.51 2.46 -22.83
CA GLY A 149 6.60 2.31 -21.69
C GLY A 149 5.13 2.11 -22.08
N LYS A 150 4.83 2.00 -23.38
CA LYS A 150 3.48 1.75 -23.89
C LYS A 150 3.15 0.27 -23.74
N GLY A 151 2.08 -0.02 -23.01
CA GLY A 151 1.60 -1.37 -22.79
C GLY A 151 0.76 -1.90 -23.95
N THR A 152 1.07 -3.09 -24.46
CA THR A 152 0.14 -3.96 -25.17
C THR A 152 -0.58 -4.85 -24.16
N ARG A 153 -1.80 -5.28 -24.48
CA ARG A 153 -2.58 -6.24 -23.67
C ARG A 153 -3.13 -7.32 -24.57
N LEU A 154 -3.51 -8.45 -23.98
CA LEU A 154 -4.14 -9.55 -24.71
C LEU A 154 -5.38 -9.08 -25.47
N SER A 155 -5.43 -9.34 -26.77
CA SER A 155 -6.60 -9.01 -27.61
C SER A 155 -7.15 -10.20 -28.39
N ASP A 156 -6.29 -11.16 -28.78
CA ASP A 156 -6.69 -12.37 -29.50
C ASP A 156 -6.88 -13.53 -28.53
N VAL A 157 -8.09 -14.08 -28.48
CA VAL A 157 -8.47 -15.23 -27.65
C VAL A 157 -8.89 -16.44 -28.47
N SER A 158 -8.51 -16.51 -29.75
CA SER A 158 -8.87 -17.56 -30.69
C SER A 158 -8.56 -18.97 -30.19
N MET A 159 -7.39 -19.15 -29.57
CA MET A 159 -6.98 -20.43 -29.00
C MET A 159 -7.88 -20.91 -27.86
N LEU A 160 -8.43 -19.99 -27.05
CA LEU A 160 -9.26 -20.35 -25.90
C LEU A 160 -10.49 -21.14 -26.32
N GLY A 161 -11.02 -20.92 -27.53
CA GLY A 161 -12.17 -21.67 -28.05
C GLY A 161 -11.99 -23.19 -28.14
N GLN A 162 -10.75 -23.68 -28.06
CA GLN A 162 -10.45 -25.12 -28.07
C GLN A 162 -10.52 -25.75 -26.67
N MET A 163 -10.46 -24.96 -25.59
CA MET A 163 -10.46 -25.41 -24.20
C MET A 163 -11.87 -25.74 -23.68
N VAL A 164 -12.58 -26.65 -24.36
CA VAL A 164 -13.99 -26.97 -24.11
C VAL A 164 -14.28 -27.61 -22.73
N SER A 165 -13.25 -27.91 -21.94
CA SER A 165 -13.35 -28.37 -20.55
C SER A 165 -13.63 -27.24 -19.55
N LEU A 166 -13.37 -25.98 -19.92
CA LEU A 166 -13.47 -24.83 -19.02
C LEU A 166 -14.86 -24.68 -18.40
N ARG A 167 -14.85 -24.30 -17.12
CA ARG A 167 -16.02 -24.04 -16.26
C ARG A 167 -15.96 -22.63 -15.68
N LYS A 168 -14.77 -22.12 -15.43
CA LYS A 168 -14.52 -20.73 -15.03
C LYS A 168 -13.45 -20.16 -15.95
N LEU A 169 -13.66 -18.91 -16.37
CA LEU A 169 -12.72 -18.19 -17.21
C LEU A 169 -12.73 -16.72 -16.81
N GLU A 170 -11.56 -16.18 -16.53
CA GLU A 170 -11.37 -14.77 -16.22
C GLU A 170 -10.41 -14.13 -17.20
N LEU A 171 -10.89 -13.06 -17.84
CA LEU A 171 -10.22 -12.31 -18.88
C LEU A 171 -10.25 -10.80 -18.61
N ARG A 172 -10.46 -10.41 -17.36
CA ARG A 172 -10.59 -9.01 -16.93
C ARG A 172 -9.34 -8.17 -17.26
N ASP A 173 -9.53 -6.88 -17.58
CA ASP A 173 -8.48 -5.88 -17.86
C ASP A 173 -7.52 -6.34 -18.98
N ASN A 174 -8.11 -6.60 -20.13
CA ASN A 174 -7.42 -6.94 -21.36
C ASN A 174 -7.90 -6.01 -22.49
N HIS A 175 -7.56 -6.29 -23.75
CA HIS A 175 -7.98 -5.51 -24.93
C HIS A 175 -8.77 -6.37 -25.91
N ILE A 176 -9.59 -7.29 -25.39
CA ILE A 176 -10.39 -8.19 -26.21
C ILE A 176 -11.53 -7.39 -26.86
N GLU A 177 -11.61 -7.48 -28.17
CA GLU A 177 -12.67 -6.85 -28.98
C GLU A 177 -13.63 -7.90 -29.60
N GLU A 178 -13.16 -9.14 -29.77
CA GLU A 178 -13.88 -10.21 -30.47
C GLU A 178 -14.09 -11.43 -29.55
N LEU A 179 -15.34 -11.85 -29.36
CA LEU A 179 -15.70 -12.96 -28.45
C LEU A 179 -16.03 -14.28 -29.16
N GLU A 180 -16.03 -14.32 -30.50
CA GLU A 180 -16.39 -15.49 -31.32
C GLU A 180 -15.78 -16.83 -30.82
N PRO A 181 -14.48 -16.88 -30.46
CA PRO A 181 -13.86 -18.10 -29.96
C PRO A 181 -14.56 -18.69 -28.73
N LEU A 182 -15.09 -17.83 -27.86
CA LEU A 182 -15.70 -18.24 -26.60
C LEU A 182 -17.01 -19.03 -26.81
N SER A 183 -17.66 -18.93 -27.97
CA SER A 183 -18.91 -19.65 -28.29
C SER A 183 -18.80 -21.20 -28.22
N ASN A 184 -17.56 -21.71 -28.25
CA ASN A 184 -17.27 -23.14 -28.12
C ASN A 184 -17.25 -23.61 -26.65
N LEU A 185 -17.13 -22.71 -25.68
CA LEU A 185 -16.91 -22.99 -24.27
C LEU A 185 -18.20 -23.31 -23.49
N ARG A 186 -19.05 -24.16 -24.08
CA ARG A 186 -20.42 -24.46 -23.61
C ARG A 186 -20.53 -25.09 -22.22
N ARG A 187 -19.40 -25.38 -21.56
CA ARG A 187 -19.33 -25.90 -20.19
C ARG A 187 -19.09 -24.82 -19.14
N LEU A 188 -18.80 -23.57 -19.56
CA LEU A 188 -18.63 -22.43 -18.67
C LEU A 188 -19.86 -22.24 -17.77
N THR A 189 -19.56 -21.98 -16.51
CA THR A 189 -20.49 -21.65 -15.43
C THR A 189 -20.21 -20.27 -14.85
N GLU A 190 -18.96 -19.78 -14.94
CA GLU A 190 -18.56 -18.45 -14.50
C GLU A 190 -17.68 -17.83 -15.57
N LEU A 191 -17.94 -16.57 -15.94
CA LEU A 191 -17.18 -15.83 -16.94
C LEU A 191 -17.02 -14.38 -16.49
N ASP A 192 -15.78 -13.93 -16.38
CA ASP A 192 -15.43 -12.54 -16.07
C ASP A 192 -14.69 -11.91 -17.25
N LEU A 193 -15.34 -10.92 -17.87
CA LEU A 193 -14.88 -10.20 -19.06
C LEU A 193 -14.73 -8.69 -18.81
N ARG A 194 -14.69 -8.27 -17.54
CA ARG A 194 -14.63 -6.86 -17.15
C ARG A 194 -13.48 -6.09 -17.81
N GLU A 195 -13.63 -4.79 -18.04
CA GLU A 195 -12.53 -3.91 -18.49
C GLU A 195 -11.87 -4.41 -19.79
N ASN A 196 -12.66 -4.68 -20.81
CA ASN A 196 -12.20 -5.00 -22.16
C ASN A 196 -12.75 -3.96 -23.16
N LYS A 197 -12.85 -4.30 -24.44
CA LYS A 197 -13.22 -3.33 -25.50
C LYS A 197 -14.26 -3.85 -26.48
N PHE A 198 -14.84 -5.02 -26.23
CA PHE A 198 -15.84 -5.60 -27.12
C PHE A 198 -17.18 -4.85 -27.03
N THR A 199 -17.88 -4.84 -28.15
CA THR A 199 -19.22 -4.25 -28.29
C THR A 199 -20.29 -5.33 -28.51
N ASP A 200 -19.91 -6.43 -29.18
CA ASP A 200 -20.77 -7.56 -29.51
C ASP A 200 -20.56 -8.73 -28.55
N ILE A 201 -21.68 -9.26 -28.06
CA ILE A 201 -21.75 -10.40 -27.17
C ILE A 201 -22.55 -11.58 -27.78
N GLU A 202 -22.89 -11.56 -29.07
CA GLU A 202 -23.56 -12.67 -29.79
C GLU A 202 -22.90 -14.02 -29.51
N PRO A 203 -21.56 -14.16 -29.53
CA PRO A 203 -20.90 -15.43 -29.25
C PRO A 203 -21.27 -16.07 -27.89
N LEU A 204 -21.63 -15.25 -26.90
CA LEU A 204 -21.99 -15.72 -25.57
C LEU A 204 -23.34 -16.45 -25.55
N GLU A 205 -24.23 -16.31 -26.54
CA GLU A 205 -25.56 -16.93 -26.53
C GLU A 205 -25.53 -18.46 -26.38
N THR A 206 -24.44 -19.06 -26.82
CA THR A 206 -24.20 -20.51 -26.79
C THR A 206 -23.87 -21.04 -25.39
N LEU A 207 -23.48 -20.15 -24.45
CA LEU A 207 -22.97 -20.46 -23.12
C LEU A 207 -24.08 -20.67 -22.09
N THR A 208 -25.12 -21.40 -22.48
CA THR A 208 -26.37 -21.67 -21.72
C THR A 208 -26.18 -22.33 -20.34
N ARG A 209 -24.95 -22.67 -19.94
CA ARG A 209 -24.60 -23.18 -18.61
C ARG A 209 -24.10 -22.11 -17.65
N LEU A 210 -23.84 -20.89 -18.12
CA LEU A 210 -23.40 -19.78 -17.28
C LEU A 210 -24.37 -19.51 -16.14
N LYS A 211 -23.79 -19.29 -14.97
CA LYS A 211 -24.46 -18.89 -13.73
C LYS A 211 -24.00 -17.51 -13.28
N LYS A 212 -22.71 -17.20 -13.43
CA LYS A 212 -22.15 -15.89 -13.14
C LYS A 212 -21.55 -15.30 -14.42
N LEU A 213 -21.95 -14.07 -14.75
CA LEU A 213 -21.42 -13.33 -15.87
C LEU A 213 -21.11 -11.89 -15.44
N ASN A 214 -19.86 -11.48 -15.62
CA ASN A 214 -19.42 -10.13 -15.34
C ASN A 214 -18.90 -9.49 -16.63
N LEU A 215 -19.56 -8.41 -17.04
CA LEU A 215 -19.36 -7.69 -18.30
C LEU A 215 -18.98 -6.22 -18.07
N ARG A 216 -18.88 -5.77 -16.80
CA ARG A 216 -18.66 -4.37 -16.44
C ARG A 216 -17.52 -3.70 -17.22
N ASP A 217 -17.69 -2.41 -17.51
CA ASP A 217 -16.69 -1.52 -18.10
C ASP A 217 -16.18 -2.04 -19.46
N ASN A 218 -17.11 -2.29 -20.37
CA ASN A 218 -16.87 -2.59 -21.77
C ASN A 218 -17.54 -1.52 -22.65
N LYS A 219 -17.96 -1.88 -23.86
CA LYS A 219 -18.66 -1.00 -24.80
C LYS A 219 -19.90 -1.66 -25.38
N ILE A 220 -20.60 -2.42 -24.55
CA ILE A 220 -21.70 -3.27 -25.02
C ILE A 220 -22.87 -2.40 -25.49
N GLU A 221 -23.31 -2.62 -26.73
CA GLU A 221 -24.45 -1.86 -27.30
C GLU A 221 -25.78 -2.60 -27.12
N SER A 222 -25.75 -3.94 -27.14
CA SER A 222 -26.94 -4.79 -27.14
C SER A 222 -26.80 -5.99 -26.21
N LEU A 223 -27.84 -6.20 -25.39
CA LEU A 223 -27.95 -7.35 -24.50
C LEU A 223 -28.69 -8.54 -25.11
N GLU A 224 -29.18 -8.47 -26.35
CA GLU A 224 -30.01 -9.54 -26.97
C GLU A 224 -29.48 -10.98 -26.78
N PRO A 225 -28.16 -11.25 -26.89
CA PRO A 225 -27.60 -12.59 -26.72
C PRO A 225 -27.77 -13.18 -25.31
N ILE A 226 -27.84 -12.35 -24.25
CA ILE A 226 -27.89 -12.87 -22.87
C ILE A 226 -29.21 -13.59 -22.58
N LYS A 227 -30.29 -13.32 -23.32
CA LYS A 227 -31.62 -13.92 -23.08
C LYS A 227 -31.62 -15.45 -23.14
N TYR A 228 -30.65 -16.04 -23.84
CA TYR A 228 -30.49 -17.49 -23.93
C TYR A 228 -29.77 -18.09 -22.70
N LEU A 229 -29.16 -17.27 -21.85
CA LEU A 229 -28.42 -17.65 -20.66
C LEU A 229 -29.32 -17.87 -19.44
N SER A 230 -30.39 -18.64 -19.62
CA SER A 230 -31.46 -18.89 -18.63
C SER A 230 -31.02 -19.43 -17.26
N ARG A 231 -29.74 -19.84 -17.10
CA ARG A 231 -29.17 -20.33 -15.84
C ARG A 231 -28.42 -19.25 -15.05
N LEU A 232 -28.30 -18.03 -15.57
CA LEU A 232 -27.68 -16.92 -14.86
C LEU A 232 -28.41 -16.65 -13.54
N THR A 233 -27.60 -16.57 -12.48
CA THR A 233 -27.99 -16.12 -11.14
C THR A 233 -27.28 -14.81 -10.79
N TYR A 234 -26.15 -14.48 -11.43
CA TYR A 234 -25.42 -13.22 -11.27
C TYR A 234 -25.12 -12.58 -12.62
N LEU A 235 -25.46 -11.30 -12.78
CA LEU A 235 -25.10 -10.47 -13.93
C LEU A 235 -24.59 -9.12 -13.45
N ASN A 236 -23.44 -8.70 -13.96
CA ASN A 236 -22.89 -7.36 -13.72
C ASN A 236 -22.55 -6.70 -15.06
N ILE A 237 -23.16 -5.55 -15.33
CA ILE A 237 -23.02 -4.73 -16.55
C ILE A 237 -22.69 -3.27 -16.19
N HIS A 238 -22.13 -3.02 -15.00
CA HIS A 238 -21.81 -1.66 -14.53
C HIS A 238 -20.91 -0.91 -15.52
N SER A 239 -21.19 0.37 -15.75
CA SER A 239 -20.42 1.30 -16.60
C SER A 239 -20.40 0.96 -18.09
N ASP A 240 -21.25 0.03 -18.56
CA ASP A 240 -21.50 -0.20 -19.98
C ASP A 240 -22.48 0.85 -20.53
N SER A 241 -21.97 2.06 -20.76
CA SER A 241 -22.82 3.23 -21.01
C SER A 241 -23.57 3.23 -22.35
N GLU A 242 -23.19 2.34 -23.27
CA GLU A 242 -23.76 2.26 -24.64
C GLU A 242 -24.96 1.31 -24.73
N ILE A 243 -25.34 0.64 -23.63
CA ILE A 243 -26.50 -0.27 -23.61
C ILE A 243 -27.79 0.53 -23.80
N THR A 244 -28.57 0.17 -24.84
CA THR A 244 -29.80 0.89 -25.20
C THR A 244 -31.11 0.18 -24.82
N SER A 245 -31.04 -1.07 -24.36
CA SER A 245 -32.23 -1.87 -24.00
C SER A 245 -31.90 -2.94 -22.96
N LEU A 246 -32.78 -3.07 -21.94
CA LEU A 246 -32.69 -4.11 -20.90
C LEU A 246 -33.71 -5.24 -21.07
N GLU A 247 -34.59 -5.18 -22.07
CA GLU A 247 -35.60 -6.22 -22.37
C GLU A 247 -35.04 -7.66 -22.39
N PRO A 248 -33.84 -7.93 -22.94
CA PRO A 248 -33.25 -9.27 -22.92
C PRO A 248 -33.03 -9.85 -21.51
N ILE A 249 -32.79 -8.99 -20.51
CA ILE A 249 -32.64 -9.41 -19.11
C ILE A 249 -33.94 -10.06 -18.62
N SER A 250 -35.11 -9.68 -19.14
CA SER A 250 -36.42 -10.22 -18.71
C SER A 250 -36.52 -11.75 -18.83
N GLU A 251 -35.74 -12.38 -19.71
CA GLU A 251 -35.70 -13.84 -19.88
C GLU A 251 -34.81 -14.56 -18.84
N LEU A 252 -34.02 -13.82 -18.07
CA LEU A 252 -33.14 -14.33 -17.00
C LEU A 252 -33.91 -14.58 -15.70
N VAL A 253 -34.99 -15.36 -15.76
CA VAL A 253 -35.91 -15.58 -14.62
C VAL A 253 -35.28 -16.23 -13.38
N ASN A 254 -34.05 -16.73 -13.50
CA ASN A 254 -33.27 -17.28 -12.38
C ASN A 254 -32.30 -16.28 -11.76
N LEU A 255 -32.24 -15.03 -12.25
CA LEU A 255 -31.31 -14.02 -11.78
C LEU A 255 -31.59 -13.67 -10.32
N GLU A 256 -30.55 -13.76 -9.49
CA GLU A 256 -30.55 -13.45 -8.07
C GLU A 256 -29.84 -12.12 -7.82
N THR A 257 -28.76 -11.82 -8.55
CA THR A 257 -28.01 -10.57 -8.47
C THR A 257 -27.91 -9.88 -9.83
N LEU A 258 -28.30 -8.60 -9.88
CA LEU A 258 -28.11 -7.71 -11.03
C LEU A 258 -27.41 -6.43 -10.59
N ILE A 259 -26.20 -6.20 -11.08
CA ILE A 259 -25.45 -4.95 -10.88
C ILE A 259 -25.37 -4.24 -12.23
N MET A 260 -25.84 -3.01 -12.29
CA MET A 260 -25.90 -2.25 -13.52
C MET A 260 -25.67 -0.76 -13.28
N ARG A 261 -24.89 -0.40 -12.26
CA ARG A 261 -24.56 1.00 -11.96
C ARG A 261 -24.01 1.73 -13.19
N ASP A 262 -24.29 3.02 -13.37
CA ASP A 262 -23.75 3.84 -14.47
C ASP A 262 -24.04 3.27 -15.89
N VAL A 263 -25.20 2.63 -16.06
CA VAL A 263 -25.76 2.21 -17.35
C VAL A 263 -26.95 3.12 -17.67
N PRO A 264 -26.76 4.23 -18.41
CA PRO A 264 -27.76 5.26 -18.60
C PRO A 264 -28.83 4.81 -19.60
N ILE A 265 -29.97 4.35 -19.10
CA ILE A 265 -31.11 3.93 -19.91
C ILE A 265 -32.43 4.56 -19.43
N ASP A 266 -33.21 5.06 -20.38
CA ASP A 266 -34.59 5.51 -20.19
C ASP A 266 -35.54 4.30 -20.36
N ASP A 267 -35.58 3.44 -19.34
CA ASP A 267 -36.43 2.25 -19.27
C ASP A 267 -37.43 2.38 -18.10
N ASN A 268 -38.60 1.74 -18.19
CA ASN A 268 -39.64 1.80 -17.14
C ASN A 268 -39.59 0.61 -16.16
N GLY A 269 -38.57 -0.24 -16.28
CA GLY A 269 -38.31 -1.40 -15.42
C GLY A 269 -39.25 -2.58 -15.64
N GLU A 270 -40.04 -2.64 -16.72
CA GLU A 270 -40.98 -3.75 -16.97
C GLU A 270 -40.30 -5.13 -16.98
N PHE A 271 -39.06 -5.22 -17.46
CA PHE A 271 -38.27 -6.46 -17.47
C PHE A 271 -38.14 -7.09 -16.07
N LEU A 272 -38.10 -6.26 -15.02
CA LEU A 272 -38.00 -6.71 -13.64
C LEU A 272 -39.22 -7.54 -13.22
N LYS A 273 -40.41 -7.37 -13.83
CA LYS A 273 -41.61 -8.17 -13.49
C LYS A 273 -41.35 -9.67 -13.59
N LYS A 274 -40.52 -10.10 -14.56
CA LYS A 274 -40.17 -11.52 -14.76
C LYS A 274 -39.06 -12.02 -13.82
N LEU A 275 -38.21 -11.12 -13.29
CA LEU A 275 -37.09 -11.47 -12.40
C LEU A 275 -37.54 -11.72 -10.96
N THR A 276 -38.37 -12.75 -10.78
CA THR A 276 -38.99 -13.04 -9.48
C THR A 276 -38.01 -13.62 -8.45
N LYS A 277 -36.81 -14.05 -8.86
CA LYS A 277 -35.77 -14.57 -7.97
C LYS A 277 -34.75 -13.53 -7.53
N LEU A 278 -34.86 -12.29 -7.99
CA LEU A 278 -33.90 -11.23 -7.68
C LEU A 278 -33.88 -11.01 -6.16
N GLN A 279 -32.68 -11.15 -5.60
CA GLN A 279 -32.30 -10.94 -4.21
C GLN A 279 -31.34 -9.76 -4.06
N ARG A 280 -30.78 -9.26 -5.16
CA ARG A 280 -29.90 -8.09 -5.20
C ARG A 280 -30.02 -7.38 -6.55
N PHE A 281 -30.20 -6.06 -6.49
CA PHE A 281 -30.39 -5.18 -7.62
C PHE A 281 -29.75 -3.84 -7.29
N ASN A 282 -28.67 -3.50 -8.00
CA ASN A 282 -27.98 -2.23 -7.90
C ASN A 282 -28.03 -1.55 -9.27
N ALA A 283 -28.74 -0.44 -9.35
CA ALA A 283 -28.88 0.37 -10.56
C ALA A 283 -28.61 1.86 -10.26
N ILE A 284 -27.66 2.14 -9.37
CA ILE A 284 -27.23 3.52 -9.06
C ILE A 284 -26.78 4.21 -10.37
N ASP A 285 -27.08 5.49 -10.57
CA ASP A 285 -26.63 6.30 -11.72
C ASP A 285 -27.05 5.79 -13.13
N THR A 286 -28.16 5.07 -13.25
CA THR A 286 -28.65 4.46 -14.51
C THR A 286 -29.74 5.21 -15.27
N GLY A 287 -30.30 6.31 -14.77
CA GLY A 287 -31.28 7.07 -15.56
C GLY A 287 -32.71 6.53 -15.58
N PHE A 288 -33.08 5.48 -14.84
CA PHE A 288 -34.49 5.07 -14.75
C PHE A 288 -35.34 6.20 -14.13
N GLU A 289 -36.12 6.90 -14.95
CA GLU A 289 -36.92 8.05 -14.51
C GLU A 289 -38.21 7.63 -13.78
N SER A 290 -38.75 6.42 -14.03
CA SER A 290 -39.87 5.86 -13.27
C SER A 290 -40.02 4.34 -13.44
N ILE A 291 -39.79 3.57 -12.37
CA ILE A 291 -40.10 2.12 -12.32
C ILE A 291 -41.51 1.94 -11.74
N ASP A 292 -42.29 0.97 -12.26
CA ASP A 292 -43.60 0.59 -11.70
C ASP A 292 -43.49 0.39 -10.17
N PRO A 293 -44.21 1.18 -9.34
CA PRO A 293 -44.11 1.12 -7.88
C PRO A 293 -44.36 -0.27 -7.30
N ASN A 294 -45.14 -1.13 -7.97
CA ASN A 294 -45.39 -2.50 -7.50
C ASN A 294 -44.16 -3.40 -7.64
N ILE A 295 -43.34 -3.19 -8.68
CA ILE A 295 -42.07 -3.90 -8.86
C ILE A 295 -41.12 -3.52 -7.73
N ILE A 296 -41.03 -2.23 -7.48
CA ILE A 296 -40.21 -1.64 -6.44
C ILE A 296 -40.60 -2.16 -5.06
N VAL A 297 -41.89 -2.11 -4.71
CA VAL A 297 -42.42 -2.68 -3.45
C VAL A 297 -42.06 -4.16 -3.33
N ARG A 298 -42.22 -4.94 -4.41
CA ARG A 298 -41.87 -6.37 -4.42
C ARG A 298 -40.36 -6.60 -4.22
N LEU A 299 -39.50 -5.84 -4.89
CA LEU A 299 -38.04 -5.95 -4.73
C LEU A 299 -37.62 -5.59 -3.31
N ARG A 300 -38.19 -4.52 -2.74
CA ARG A 300 -37.95 -4.12 -1.35
C ARG A 300 -38.42 -5.15 -0.34
N GLN A 301 -39.62 -5.72 -0.50
CA GLN A 301 -40.12 -6.80 0.37
C GLN A 301 -39.20 -8.03 0.38
N LYS A 302 -38.40 -8.21 -0.67
CA LYS A 302 -37.42 -9.30 -0.79
C LYS A 302 -36.02 -8.91 -0.33
N GLY A 303 -35.80 -7.68 0.13
CA GLY A 303 -34.46 -7.16 0.42
C GLY A 303 -33.59 -7.01 -0.82
N ALA A 304 -34.19 -6.99 -2.01
CA ALA A 304 -33.48 -7.11 -3.26
C ALA A 304 -32.97 -5.79 -3.84
N LEU A 305 -33.33 -4.65 -3.28
CA LEU A 305 -32.91 -3.34 -3.77
C LEU A 305 -31.78 -2.83 -2.87
N GLN A 306 -30.57 -2.65 -3.41
CA GLN A 306 -29.42 -2.06 -2.71
C GLN A 306 -29.05 -0.74 -3.38
N GLY A 307 -29.14 0.36 -2.64
CA GLY A 307 -29.01 1.71 -3.16
C GLY A 307 -30.18 2.16 -4.04
N GLU A 308 -30.31 3.47 -4.21
CA GLU A 308 -31.32 4.02 -5.10
C GLU A 308 -30.91 4.00 -6.55
N VAL A 309 -31.87 3.72 -7.42
CA VAL A 309 -31.72 3.90 -8.86
C VAL A 309 -31.65 5.41 -9.12
N ARG A 310 -30.46 5.96 -9.35
CA ARG A 310 -30.27 7.41 -9.59
C ARG A 310 -30.23 7.72 -11.08
N PRO A 311 -30.78 8.84 -11.56
CA PRO A 311 -30.40 9.37 -12.87
C PRO A 311 -28.97 9.90 -12.86
N LYS A 312 -28.28 9.80 -14.02
CA LYS A 312 -26.94 10.34 -14.27
C LYS A 312 -26.82 11.72 -13.66
N ARG A 313 -25.73 11.98 -12.92
CA ARG A 313 -25.26 13.27 -12.36
C ARG A 313 -25.95 14.43 -13.08
N MET A 314 -27.15 14.78 -12.62
CA MET A 314 -27.72 16.05 -12.99
C MET A 314 -26.72 17.05 -12.43
N LEU A 315 -26.41 18.10 -13.18
CA LEU A 315 -26.13 19.36 -12.53
C LEU A 315 -27.27 19.50 -11.51
N TYR A 316 -27.00 19.25 -10.22
CA TYR A 316 -28.01 19.36 -9.20
C TYR A 316 -28.47 20.82 -9.27
N THR A 317 -29.60 21.04 -9.95
CA THR A 317 -30.18 22.38 -10.06
C THR A 317 -30.99 22.71 -8.81
N LEU A 318 -31.24 21.69 -7.98
CA LEU A 318 -31.88 21.80 -6.69
C LEU A 318 -30.81 21.84 -5.59
N GLU A 319 -30.79 22.95 -4.86
CA GLU A 319 -29.95 23.11 -3.66
C GLU A 319 -30.34 22.08 -2.58
N ALA A 320 -29.36 21.56 -1.86
CA ALA A 320 -29.57 20.63 -0.74
C ALA A 320 -30.35 21.32 0.41
N PRO A 321 -31.21 20.58 1.14
CA PRO A 321 -31.95 21.15 2.25
C PRO A 321 -31.00 21.66 3.35
N GLU A 322 -31.41 22.69 4.09
CA GLU A 322 -30.61 23.28 5.17
C GLU A 322 -30.99 22.63 6.52
N LEU A 323 -29.99 22.20 7.30
CA LEU A 323 -30.20 21.70 8.65
C LEU A 323 -30.00 22.85 9.63
N SER A 324 -30.92 23.00 10.60
CA SER A 324 -30.90 24.11 11.58
C SER A 324 -29.70 24.13 12.54
N LYS A 325 -28.87 23.08 12.50
CA LYS A 325 -27.67 22.90 13.32
C LYS A 325 -26.55 22.31 12.47
N GLU A 326 -25.36 22.88 12.61
CA GLU A 326 -24.14 22.36 11.99
C GLU A 326 -23.63 21.10 12.70
N SER A 327 -22.79 20.32 12.02
CA SER A 327 -22.07 19.21 12.64
C SER A 327 -21.28 19.72 13.85
N GLY A 328 -21.25 18.95 14.94
CA GLY A 328 -20.54 19.39 16.13
C GLY A 328 -20.93 18.70 17.42
N PHE A 329 -20.43 19.29 18.50
CA PHE A 329 -20.54 18.82 19.87
C PHE A 329 -21.56 19.66 20.63
N TYR A 330 -22.52 18.99 21.28
CA TYR A 330 -23.65 19.63 21.95
C TYR A 330 -23.86 19.06 23.35
N ASP A 331 -23.94 19.95 24.34
CA ASP A 331 -24.18 19.56 25.74
C ASP A 331 -25.58 19.00 26.02
N LYS A 332 -26.53 19.28 25.14
CA LYS A 332 -27.95 19.04 25.37
C LYS A 332 -28.63 18.60 24.09
N GLU A 333 -29.61 17.73 24.27
CA GLU A 333 -30.56 17.34 23.25
C GLU A 333 -31.25 18.55 22.63
N PHE A 334 -31.59 18.44 21.35
CA PHE A 334 -32.27 19.49 20.60
C PHE A 334 -33.16 18.91 19.51
N GLU A 335 -34.13 19.69 19.09
CA GLU A 335 -34.93 19.42 17.89
C GLU A 335 -34.17 19.96 16.67
N LEU A 336 -33.86 19.08 15.74
CA LEU A 336 -33.23 19.41 14.46
C LEU A 336 -34.33 19.68 13.43
N GLU A 337 -34.48 20.95 13.06
CA GLU A 337 -35.30 21.36 11.93
C GLU A 337 -34.52 21.18 10.62
N ILE A 338 -35.21 20.74 9.55
CA ILE A 338 -34.69 20.70 8.18
C ILE A 338 -35.55 21.64 7.32
N ALA A 339 -34.94 22.70 6.80
CA ALA A 339 -35.61 23.70 5.99
C ALA A 339 -35.52 23.39 4.50
N GLU A 340 -36.61 23.65 3.78
CA GLU A 340 -36.67 23.59 2.33
C GLU A 340 -36.13 24.89 1.71
N ASN A 341 -35.44 24.78 0.57
CA ASN A 341 -35.10 25.94 -0.25
C ASN A 341 -36.31 26.48 -1.06
N SER A 342 -37.42 25.74 -1.10
CA SER A 342 -38.69 26.09 -1.79
C SER A 342 -39.86 25.26 -1.22
N GLU A 343 -41.01 25.90 -0.97
CA GLU A 343 -42.25 25.33 -0.34
C GLU A 343 -42.90 24.12 -1.06
N GLU A 344 -42.30 23.63 -2.15
CA GLU A 344 -42.86 22.56 -3.01
C GLU A 344 -41.99 21.28 -3.02
N ASN A 345 -40.90 21.24 -2.22
CA ASN A 345 -39.97 20.11 -2.22
C ASN A 345 -40.32 19.09 -1.12
N THR A 346 -40.17 17.79 -1.39
CA THR A 346 -40.27 16.74 -0.35
C THR A 346 -38.87 16.38 0.16
N ILE A 347 -38.65 16.39 1.47
CA ILE A 347 -37.36 16.04 2.07
C ILE A 347 -37.37 14.59 2.57
N TYR A 348 -36.33 13.83 2.21
CA TYR A 348 -36.07 12.47 2.67
C TYR A 348 -34.81 12.46 3.53
N TYR A 349 -34.80 11.70 4.62
CA TYR A 349 -33.64 11.64 5.52
C TYR A 349 -33.36 10.25 6.08
N THR A 350 -32.12 10.01 6.50
CA THR A 350 -31.67 8.78 7.16
C THR A 350 -30.84 9.12 8.39
N LEU A 351 -30.77 8.18 9.34
CA LEU A 351 -30.08 8.36 10.63
C LEU A 351 -28.94 7.34 10.87
N ASP A 352 -28.67 6.49 9.88
CA ASP A 352 -27.77 5.33 9.97
C ASP A 352 -26.60 5.40 8.97
N GLY A 353 -26.41 6.56 8.33
CA GLY A 353 -25.41 6.78 7.30
C GLY A 353 -25.81 6.30 5.90
N SER A 354 -26.89 5.52 5.75
CA SER A 354 -27.38 5.11 4.42
C SER A 354 -27.75 6.32 3.58
N GLU A 355 -27.64 6.21 2.25
CA GLU A 355 -28.07 7.32 1.40
C GLU A 355 -29.58 7.57 1.54
N PRO A 356 -30.03 8.83 1.71
CA PRO A 356 -31.45 9.15 1.62
C PRO A 356 -32.02 8.81 0.25
N THR A 357 -33.13 8.07 0.29
CA THR A 357 -33.89 7.58 -0.86
C THR A 357 -35.35 8.01 -0.72
N LEU A 358 -36.13 7.91 -1.80
CA LEU A 358 -37.59 8.01 -1.83
C LEU A 358 -38.34 7.07 -0.86
N ASN A 359 -37.60 6.21 -0.14
CA ASN A 359 -38.10 5.18 0.78
C ASN A 359 -37.65 5.41 2.19
N SER A 360 -36.66 6.28 2.32
CA SER A 360 -36.30 6.84 3.58
C SER A 360 -37.50 7.62 4.13
N PRO A 361 -37.59 7.78 5.46
CA PRO A 361 -38.60 8.63 6.06
C PRO A 361 -38.66 10.01 5.40
N VAL A 362 -39.89 10.48 5.14
CA VAL A 362 -40.14 11.86 4.76
C VAL A 362 -40.03 12.70 6.02
N TYR A 363 -39.33 13.83 5.92
CA TYR A 363 -39.27 14.81 7.00
C TYR A 363 -40.61 15.55 7.10
N GLU A 364 -41.35 15.32 8.19
CA GLU A 364 -42.64 15.98 8.46
C GLU A 364 -42.59 16.88 9.70
N GLU A 365 -41.72 16.55 10.66
CA GLU A 365 -41.59 17.22 11.96
C GLU A 365 -40.10 17.22 12.37
N PRO A 366 -39.66 18.14 13.25
CA PRO A 366 -38.28 18.18 13.74
C PRO A 366 -37.78 16.83 14.28
N ILE A 367 -36.53 16.50 13.96
CA ILE A 367 -35.89 15.26 14.41
C ILE A 367 -35.31 15.49 15.80
N GLN A 368 -35.70 14.68 16.78
CA GLN A 368 -35.09 14.75 18.10
C GLN A 368 -33.67 14.15 18.05
N ILE A 369 -32.65 14.98 18.30
CA ILE A 369 -31.28 14.52 18.50
C ILE A 369 -31.07 14.31 20.00
N GLU A 370 -31.03 13.04 20.40
CA GLU A 370 -30.95 12.60 21.79
C GLU A 370 -29.51 12.42 22.26
N THR A 371 -29.31 12.42 23.57
CA THR A 371 -28.03 12.08 24.18
C THR A 371 -27.67 10.61 23.90
N LYS A 372 -26.41 10.37 23.54
CA LYS A 372 -25.85 9.04 23.32
C LYS A 372 -24.63 8.81 24.21
N ASP A 373 -24.11 7.58 24.22
CA ASP A 373 -22.84 7.27 24.86
C ASP A 373 -21.70 8.08 24.22
N ASP A 374 -20.65 8.39 24.98
CA ASP A 374 -19.50 9.21 24.54
C ASP A 374 -18.82 8.72 23.25
N ASN A 375 -19.00 7.44 22.91
CA ASN A 375 -18.40 6.79 21.74
C ASN A 375 -19.41 6.52 20.61
N THR A 376 -20.53 7.25 20.61
CA THR A 376 -21.54 7.17 19.55
C THR A 376 -22.07 8.56 19.22
N MET A 377 -22.32 8.82 17.94
CA MET A 377 -22.95 10.06 17.47
C MET A 377 -24.22 9.78 16.66
N THR A 378 -25.01 10.82 16.42
CA THR A 378 -26.13 10.76 15.49
C THR A 378 -25.71 11.32 14.15
N VAL A 379 -25.75 10.48 13.12
CA VAL A 379 -25.60 10.91 11.74
C VAL A 379 -26.97 11.31 11.23
N VAL A 380 -27.06 12.43 10.52
CA VAL A 380 -28.26 12.79 9.75
C VAL A 380 -27.84 13.03 8.32
N ARG A 381 -28.46 12.32 7.38
CA ARG A 381 -28.30 12.60 5.95
C ARG A 381 -29.66 12.99 5.39
N ALA A 382 -29.72 14.03 4.56
CA ALA A 382 -30.98 14.48 3.98
C ALA A 382 -30.84 14.89 2.51
N LYS A 383 -31.94 14.76 1.76
CA LYS A 383 -32.07 15.18 0.35
C LYS A 383 -33.45 15.76 0.10
N ALA A 384 -33.53 16.74 -0.80
CA ALA A 384 -34.79 17.29 -1.29
C ALA A 384 -35.14 16.67 -2.66
N LEU A 385 -36.42 16.41 -2.89
CA LEU A 385 -37.02 16.05 -4.16
C LEU A 385 -37.96 17.18 -4.60
N SER A 386 -37.75 17.72 -5.80
CA SER A 386 -38.64 18.71 -6.39
C SER A 386 -39.80 18.09 -7.16
N GLU A 387 -40.83 18.89 -7.48
CA GLU A 387 -42.02 18.44 -8.23
C GLU A 387 -41.71 17.80 -9.60
N ASN A 388 -40.58 18.16 -10.23
CA ASN A 388 -40.15 17.59 -11.51
C ASN A 388 -39.31 16.32 -11.36
N ASN A 389 -39.30 15.71 -10.17
CA ASN A 389 -38.50 14.54 -9.78
C ASN A 389 -36.97 14.75 -9.81
N THR A 390 -36.50 15.99 -9.69
CA THR A 390 -35.06 16.27 -9.48
C THR A 390 -34.72 16.17 -7.99
N MET A 391 -33.74 15.34 -7.65
CA MET A 391 -33.16 15.26 -6.31
C MET A 391 -32.03 16.28 -6.13
N SER A 392 -31.81 16.77 -4.90
CA SER A 392 -30.62 17.55 -4.51
C SER A 392 -29.40 16.66 -4.24
N GLU A 393 -28.25 17.28 -3.98
CA GLU A 393 -27.14 16.62 -3.28
C GLU A 393 -27.56 16.20 -1.86
N THR A 394 -26.81 15.25 -1.30
CA THR A 394 -27.01 14.80 0.09
C THR A 394 -26.26 15.75 1.00
N ILE A 395 -27.00 16.41 1.90
CA ILE A 395 -26.38 17.03 3.06
C ILE A 395 -26.19 15.96 4.13
N THR A 396 -25.02 15.94 4.75
CA THR A 396 -24.67 15.01 5.83
C THR A 396 -24.21 15.83 7.02
N LYS A 397 -24.68 15.51 8.22
CA LYS A 397 -24.25 16.15 9.47
C LYS A 397 -24.01 15.14 10.58
N SER A 398 -23.00 15.41 11.39
CA SER A 398 -22.55 14.57 12.51
C SER A 398 -22.80 15.27 13.85
N TYR A 399 -23.63 14.69 14.72
CA TYR A 399 -24.01 15.28 16.01
C TYR A 399 -23.55 14.43 17.20
N PHE A 400 -22.56 14.93 17.94
CA PHE A 400 -22.14 14.39 19.22
C PHE A 400 -22.93 15.09 20.33
N VAL A 401 -23.74 14.34 21.09
CA VAL A 401 -24.63 14.92 22.10
C VAL A 401 -24.46 14.20 23.43
N ASN A 402 -23.79 14.85 24.37
CA ASN A 402 -23.70 14.43 25.77
C ASN A 402 -23.23 15.61 26.65
N GLU A 403 -23.31 15.49 27.97
CA GLU A 403 -22.84 16.54 28.90
C GLU A 403 -21.31 16.72 28.80
N ASN A 404 -20.84 17.94 28.50
CA ASN A 404 -19.42 18.30 28.28
C ASN A 404 -18.76 17.54 27.11
N MET A 405 -19.52 17.27 26.05
CA MET A 405 -19.05 16.46 24.93
C MET A 405 -17.92 17.14 24.12
N ASP A 406 -17.82 18.46 24.16
CA ASP A 406 -16.73 19.24 23.56
C ASP A 406 -15.38 19.07 24.27
N GLU A 407 -15.38 18.64 25.53
CA GLU A 407 -14.20 18.31 26.33
C GLU A 407 -13.85 16.81 26.29
N ARG A 408 -14.64 15.98 25.58
CA ARG A 408 -14.50 14.52 25.60
C ARG A 408 -13.23 14.01 24.93
N PHE A 409 -12.78 14.68 23.88
CA PHE A 409 -11.68 14.22 23.04
C PHE A 409 -10.51 15.21 23.08
N ASP A 410 -9.36 14.74 23.59
CA ASP A 410 -8.09 15.48 23.57
C ASP A 410 -7.42 15.45 22.19
N LEU A 411 -7.93 14.59 21.29
CA LEU A 411 -7.44 14.38 19.93
C LEU A 411 -8.44 14.95 18.92
N PRO A 412 -7.98 15.37 17.73
CA PRO A 412 -8.88 15.73 16.64
C PRO A 412 -9.71 14.52 16.20
N VAL A 413 -10.91 14.78 15.70
CA VAL A 413 -11.91 13.75 15.36
C VAL A 413 -12.23 13.75 13.88
N PHE A 414 -12.07 12.61 13.22
CA PHE A 414 -12.57 12.33 11.87
C PHE A 414 -13.89 11.59 11.96
N SER A 415 -14.99 12.24 11.60
CA SER A 415 -16.26 11.56 11.33
C SER A 415 -16.35 11.27 9.83
N LEU A 416 -16.33 9.98 9.49
CA LEU A 416 -16.46 9.49 8.13
C LEU A 416 -17.83 8.84 7.96
N VAL A 417 -18.66 9.42 7.09
CA VAL A 417 -20.02 8.96 6.84
C VAL A 417 -20.17 8.53 5.39
N THR A 418 -20.64 7.31 5.18
CA THR A 418 -20.90 6.74 3.87
C THR A 418 -22.10 5.79 3.96
N ASP A 419 -22.70 5.47 2.82
CA ASP A 419 -23.60 4.32 2.75
C ASP A 419 -22.93 3.08 3.38
N PRO A 420 -23.55 2.40 4.37
CA PRO A 420 -22.97 1.23 5.03
C PRO A 420 -22.53 0.12 4.08
N ASP A 421 -23.21 -0.05 2.93
CA ASP A 421 -22.84 -1.06 1.93
C ASP A 421 -21.44 -0.81 1.37
N ASN A 422 -21.00 0.46 1.28
CA ASN A 422 -19.64 0.78 0.84
C ASN A 422 -18.56 0.25 1.79
N LEU A 423 -18.90 0.00 3.06
CA LEU A 423 -17.97 -0.55 4.05
C LEU A 423 -18.15 -2.06 4.20
N PHE A 424 -19.38 -2.55 4.30
CA PHE A 424 -19.64 -3.89 4.84
C PHE A 424 -20.39 -4.85 3.91
N ASP A 425 -20.79 -4.42 2.71
CA ASP A 425 -21.37 -5.35 1.73
C ASP A 425 -20.34 -6.39 1.27
N GLU A 426 -20.77 -7.64 1.08
CA GLU A 426 -19.87 -8.75 0.72
C GLU A 426 -19.15 -8.54 -0.63
N GLU A 427 -19.77 -7.86 -1.59
CA GLU A 427 -19.21 -7.70 -2.95
C GLU A 427 -18.50 -6.35 -3.15
N ILE A 428 -18.99 -5.29 -2.50
CA ILE A 428 -18.47 -3.94 -2.70
C ILE A 428 -17.91 -3.30 -1.42
N GLY A 429 -18.19 -3.85 -0.25
CA GLY A 429 -17.77 -3.31 1.03
C GLY A 429 -16.27 -3.39 1.17
N ILE A 430 -15.60 -2.25 1.32
CA ILE A 430 -14.12 -2.19 1.37
C ILE A 430 -13.55 -2.71 2.69
N TYR A 431 -14.38 -2.83 3.73
CA TYR A 431 -13.99 -3.19 5.08
C TYR A 431 -14.21 -4.68 5.39
N THR A 432 -14.77 -5.47 4.47
CA THR A 432 -14.91 -6.92 4.62
C THR A 432 -13.57 -7.62 4.42
N ASP A 433 -13.35 -8.76 5.07
CA ASP A 433 -12.06 -9.46 5.01
C ASP A 433 -11.72 -9.96 3.59
N GLU A 434 -12.72 -10.39 2.83
CA GLU A 434 -12.55 -10.81 1.43
C GLU A 434 -12.15 -9.64 0.51
N ASN A 435 -12.64 -8.44 0.81
CA ASN A 435 -12.44 -7.27 -0.05
C ASN A 435 -11.29 -6.35 0.38
N ALA A 436 -10.88 -6.42 1.65
CA ALA A 436 -9.89 -5.53 2.24
C ALA A 436 -8.51 -5.64 1.58
N THR A 437 -8.24 -6.69 0.80
CA THR A 437 -7.01 -6.89 0.01
C THR A 437 -7.13 -6.35 -1.42
N ASN A 438 -8.30 -5.87 -1.85
CA ASN A 438 -8.43 -5.34 -3.20
C ASN A 438 -7.82 -3.93 -3.36
N ARG A 439 -7.33 -3.63 -4.57
CA ARG A 439 -6.55 -2.42 -4.91
C ARG A 439 -7.15 -1.72 -6.16
N GLY A 440 -6.69 -0.51 -6.45
CA GLY A 440 -7.15 0.31 -7.57
C GLY A 440 -8.31 1.25 -7.24
N SER A 441 -8.61 2.18 -8.15
CA SER A 441 -9.74 3.12 -8.06
C SER A 441 -11.10 2.43 -7.93
N ASP A 442 -11.22 1.18 -8.39
CA ASP A 442 -12.44 0.36 -8.24
C ASP A 442 -12.85 0.08 -6.81
N TRP A 443 -11.89 0.17 -5.90
CA TRP A 443 -12.10 -0.08 -4.47
C TRP A 443 -12.12 1.21 -3.67
N GLU A 444 -12.33 2.33 -4.37
CA GLU A 444 -12.66 3.63 -3.80
C GLU A 444 -14.17 3.76 -3.60
N ARG A 445 -14.56 4.30 -2.45
CA ARG A 445 -15.96 4.56 -2.12
C ARG A 445 -16.14 6.04 -1.80
N PRO A 446 -17.27 6.65 -2.16
CA PRO A 446 -17.58 7.99 -1.69
C PRO A 446 -17.71 7.99 -0.17
N VAL A 447 -17.27 9.07 0.48
CA VAL A 447 -17.40 9.29 1.92
C VAL A 447 -17.51 10.79 2.18
N HIS A 448 -18.40 11.16 3.09
CA HIS A 448 -18.46 12.49 3.67
C HIS A 448 -17.50 12.56 4.86
N LEU A 449 -16.72 13.63 4.95
CA LEU A 449 -15.85 13.94 6.07
C LEU A 449 -16.39 15.15 6.84
N ASP A 450 -16.66 14.98 8.13
CA ASP A 450 -16.62 16.06 9.11
C ASP A 450 -15.32 15.89 9.93
N PHE A 451 -14.39 16.84 9.81
CA PHE A 451 -13.16 16.88 10.60
C PHE A 451 -13.27 17.95 11.68
N PHE A 452 -13.10 17.53 12.93
CA PHE A 452 -13.11 18.42 14.10
C PHE A 452 -11.72 18.54 14.69
N GLU A 453 -11.32 19.77 14.95
CA GLU A 453 -10.10 20.07 15.69
C GLU A 453 -10.30 19.83 17.19
N THR A 454 -9.21 19.74 17.95
CA THR A 454 -9.28 19.64 19.41
C THR A 454 -10.15 20.74 20.02
N GLY A 455 -10.98 20.35 21.01
CA GLY A 455 -12.03 21.22 21.57
C GLY A 455 -13.32 21.29 20.73
N GLY A 456 -13.47 20.41 19.73
CA GLY A 456 -14.74 20.15 19.05
C GLY A 456 -15.12 21.14 17.94
N ASN A 457 -14.19 21.99 17.49
CA ASN A 457 -14.48 22.94 16.42
C ASN A 457 -14.48 22.23 15.06
N LEU A 458 -15.56 22.37 14.28
CA LEU A 458 -15.61 21.88 12.91
C LEU A 458 -14.60 22.65 12.05
N ALA A 459 -13.59 21.94 11.55
CA ALA A 459 -12.45 22.49 10.84
C ALA A 459 -12.53 22.29 9.32
N LEU A 460 -13.06 21.13 8.88
CA LEU A 460 -13.28 20.82 7.47
C LEU A 460 -14.52 19.94 7.30
N GLU A 461 -15.37 20.29 6.35
CA GLU A 461 -16.50 19.48 5.88
C GLU A 461 -16.32 19.27 4.37
N GLN A 462 -16.22 18.01 3.89
CA GLN A 462 -15.91 17.75 2.48
C GLN A 462 -16.34 16.34 2.02
N GLU A 463 -16.77 16.23 0.76
CA GLU A 463 -17.00 14.94 0.09
C GLU A 463 -15.70 14.39 -0.51
N LEU A 464 -15.35 13.14 -0.20
CA LEU A 464 -14.07 12.52 -0.53
C LEU A 464 -14.25 11.09 -1.07
N GLY A 465 -13.17 10.54 -1.61
CA GLY A 465 -13.02 9.10 -1.84
C GLY A 465 -12.26 8.44 -0.70
N VAL A 466 -12.63 7.22 -0.32
CA VAL A 466 -11.92 6.42 0.69
C VAL A 466 -11.55 5.04 0.18
N ARG A 467 -10.35 4.58 0.56
CA ARG A 467 -9.85 3.22 0.30
C ARG A 467 -9.15 2.64 1.52
N ILE A 468 -9.12 1.31 1.61
CA ILE A 468 -8.21 0.63 2.54
C ILE A 468 -6.75 0.86 2.13
N HIS A 469 -5.89 1.10 3.11
CA HIS A 469 -4.44 1.25 2.97
C HIS A 469 -3.68 0.09 3.63
N GLY A 470 -2.40 -0.07 3.30
CA GLY A 470 -1.51 -1.09 3.88
C GLY A 470 -1.20 -2.28 2.96
N GLY A 471 -0.23 -3.08 3.39
CA GLY A 471 0.11 -4.42 2.89
C GLY A 471 -0.51 -5.48 3.80
N ALA A 472 0.29 -6.06 4.70
CA ALA A 472 -0.15 -7.03 5.70
C ALA A 472 -1.20 -6.48 6.68
N SER A 473 -1.09 -5.20 7.07
CA SER A 473 -2.00 -4.55 8.04
C SER A 473 -3.46 -4.46 7.59
N ARG A 474 -3.75 -4.80 6.32
CA ARG A 474 -5.12 -4.97 5.81
C ARG A 474 -5.85 -6.14 6.45
N GLY A 475 -5.11 -7.12 7.00
CA GLY A 475 -5.67 -8.24 7.75
C GLY A 475 -6.17 -7.87 9.14
N TYR A 476 -5.82 -6.70 9.69
CA TYR A 476 -6.27 -6.28 11.01
C TYR A 476 -7.74 -5.85 11.01
N VAL A 477 -8.44 -6.06 12.12
CA VAL A 477 -9.87 -5.72 12.24
C VAL A 477 -10.10 -4.20 12.16
N GLN A 478 -9.21 -3.39 12.73
CA GLN A 478 -9.15 -1.96 12.47
C GLN A 478 -8.32 -1.73 11.20
N LYS A 479 -8.93 -1.28 10.11
CA LYS A 479 -8.25 -1.08 8.83
C LYS A 479 -7.68 0.34 8.74
N SER A 480 -6.50 0.50 8.14
CA SER A 480 -6.00 1.82 7.75
C SER A 480 -6.81 2.37 6.58
N LEU A 481 -7.12 3.67 6.60
CA LEU A 481 -7.88 4.36 5.57
C LEU A 481 -7.02 5.37 4.81
N ARG A 482 -7.29 5.54 3.53
CA ARG A 482 -6.71 6.60 2.69
C ARG A 482 -7.83 7.42 2.08
N LEU A 483 -7.79 8.71 2.35
CA LEU A 483 -8.72 9.70 1.84
C LEU A 483 -8.19 10.33 0.55
N TYR A 484 -9.10 10.65 -0.37
CA TYR A 484 -8.81 11.21 -1.69
C TYR A 484 -9.71 12.42 -1.95
N ALA A 485 -9.12 13.60 -2.08
CA ALA A 485 -9.83 14.76 -2.61
C ALA A 485 -9.86 14.66 -4.13
N LYS A 486 -11.04 14.66 -4.76
CA LYS A 486 -11.20 14.61 -6.22
C LYS A 486 -12.40 15.44 -6.63
N SER A 487 -12.29 16.09 -7.79
CA SER A 487 -13.40 16.78 -8.46
C SER A 487 -14.60 15.89 -8.81
N GLU A 488 -14.45 14.57 -8.67
CA GLU A 488 -15.51 13.59 -8.80
C GLU A 488 -16.47 13.62 -7.60
N TYR A 489 -15.97 13.92 -6.40
CA TYR A 489 -16.73 13.94 -5.15
C TYR A 489 -17.12 15.35 -4.72
N ASP A 490 -16.20 16.30 -4.81
CA ASP A 490 -16.40 17.68 -4.37
C ASP A 490 -15.89 18.66 -5.44
N THR A 491 -16.40 19.89 -5.46
CA THR A 491 -15.84 20.94 -6.33
C THR A 491 -14.38 21.25 -5.99
N GLU A 492 -14.01 21.14 -4.72
CA GLU A 492 -12.65 21.32 -4.25
C GLU A 492 -11.83 20.05 -4.47
N ASN A 493 -10.71 20.22 -5.18
CA ASN A 493 -9.88 19.09 -5.62
C ASN A 493 -8.75 18.77 -4.61
N TYR A 494 -8.78 19.37 -3.42
CA TYR A 494 -7.82 19.23 -2.32
C TYR A 494 -8.56 19.38 -0.98
N MET A 495 -8.00 18.80 0.08
CA MET A 495 -8.37 19.10 1.47
C MET A 495 -7.53 20.30 1.90
N ALA A 496 -8.16 21.47 2.05
CA ALA A 496 -7.49 22.72 2.39
C ALA A 496 -7.51 22.97 3.92
N TYR A 497 -6.56 22.39 4.63
CA TYR A 497 -6.41 22.54 6.08
C TYR A 497 -4.98 22.24 6.55
N ASP A 498 -4.57 22.82 7.68
CA ASP A 498 -3.29 22.53 8.36
C ASP A 498 -3.44 21.35 9.31
N PHE A 499 -3.42 20.12 8.78
CA PHE A 499 -3.62 18.92 9.58
C PHE A 499 -2.51 18.66 10.62
N PHE A 500 -1.34 19.26 10.44
CA PHE A 500 -0.12 18.95 11.20
C PHE A 500 0.41 20.12 12.02
N ASN A 501 -0.38 21.18 12.21
CA ASN A 501 -0.06 22.34 13.04
C ASN A 501 1.27 23.02 12.65
N GLY A 502 1.41 23.37 11.37
CA GLY A 502 2.57 24.13 10.89
C GLY A 502 3.61 23.29 10.16
N LEU A 503 3.22 22.17 9.53
CA LEU A 503 4.14 21.36 8.73
C LEU A 503 4.70 22.18 7.57
N GLU A 504 6.01 22.38 7.52
CA GLU A 504 6.67 23.15 6.46
C GLU A 504 6.97 22.29 5.23
N LYS A 505 6.88 22.88 4.04
CA LYS A 505 7.30 22.20 2.80
C LYS A 505 8.82 22.00 2.79
N MET A 506 9.28 20.88 2.25
CA MET A 506 10.72 20.56 2.23
C MET A 506 11.53 21.51 1.33
N ASN A 507 10.89 22.19 0.38
CA ASN A 507 11.53 23.22 -0.44
C ASN A 507 11.59 24.61 0.24
N GLY A 508 11.05 24.76 1.46
CA GLY A 508 11.03 26.03 2.20
C GLY A 508 9.98 27.04 1.73
N GLU A 509 9.01 26.65 0.89
CA GLU A 509 7.94 27.53 0.39
C GLU A 509 6.75 27.69 1.38
N GLY A 510 7.04 27.67 2.67
CA GLY A 510 6.08 27.87 3.76
C GLY A 510 5.30 26.62 4.16
N THR A 511 4.32 26.83 5.05
CA THR A 511 3.46 25.80 5.62
C THR A 511 2.60 25.09 4.56
N LEU A 512 2.50 23.77 4.67
CA LEU A 512 1.66 22.90 3.86
C LEU A 512 0.22 22.90 4.39
N THR A 513 -0.71 23.35 3.56
CA THR A 513 -2.14 23.52 3.93
C THR A 513 -3.10 22.90 2.92
N GLU A 514 -2.59 22.18 1.92
CA GLU A 514 -3.40 21.57 0.86
C GLU A 514 -2.96 20.13 0.63
N PHE A 515 -3.88 19.18 0.83
CA PHE A 515 -3.61 17.76 0.75
C PHE A 515 -4.47 17.10 -0.32
N LYS A 516 -3.83 16.43 -1.28
CA LYS A 516 -4.55 15.61 -2.26
C LYS A 516 -5.00 14.28 -1.67
N ARG A 517 -4.22 13.77 -0.72
CA ARG A 517 -4.41 12.49 -0.03
C ARG A 517 -3.97 12.65 1.42
N LEU A 518 -4.68 11.96 2.29
CA LEU A 518 -4.35 11.85 3.70
C LEU A 518 -4.53 10.38 4.11
N LEU A 519 -3.66 9.88 4.98
CA LEU A 519 -3.79 8.55 5.56
C LEU A 519 -4.30 8.67 6.99
N LEU A 520 -5.24 7.80 7.34
CA LEU A 520 -5.58 7.49 8.73
C LEU A 520 -5.03 6.07 8.96
N ARG A 521 -3.82 6.00 9.52
CA ARG A 521 -3.06 4.75 9.69
C ARG A 521 -3.35 4.16 11.06
N ASN A 522 -3.78 2.90 11.12
CA ASN A 522 -3.98 2.13 12.35
C ASN A 522 -2.67 1.75 13.10
N SER A 523 -1.55 2.41 12.79
CA SER A 523 -0.22 2.10 13.33
C SER A 523 0.44 0.80 12.86
N GLY A 524 -0.10 0.14 11.83
CA GLY A 524 0.58 -0.98 11.17
C GLY A 524 0.95 -2.10 12.14
N ASN A 525 2.20 -2.56 12.13
CA ASN A 525 2.65 -3.64 13.03
C ASN A 525 2.69 -3.21 14.51
N ASP A 526 2.66 -1.91 14.81
CA ASP A 526 2.57 -1.36 16.17
C ASP A 526 1.12 -1.21 16.67
N TRP A 527 0.13 -1.62 15.86
CA TRP A 527 -1.31 -1.56 16.22
C TRP A 527 -1.64 -2.28 17.54
N SER A 528 -0.98 -3.40 17.81
CA SER A 528 -1.14 -4.18 19.04
C SER A 528 -0.10 -3.82 20.12
N GLN A 529 0.58 -2.68 20.00
CA GLN A 529 1.58 -2.23 20.97
C GLN A 529 1.31 -0.79 21.40
N THR A 530 2.00 0.20 20.82
CA THR A 530 1.98 1.57 21.36
C THR A 530 1.10 2.54 20.61
N MET A 531 0.72 2.23 19.36
CA MET A 531 -0.02 3.08 18.43
C MET A 531 0.75 4.30 17.87
N PHE A 532 2.04 4.47 18.17
CA PHE A 532 2.82 5.64 17.72
C PHE A 532 4.23 5.34 17.22
N ASN A 533 4.64 4.07 17.12
CA ASN A 533 6.05 3.71 16.92
C ASN A 533 6.68 4.29 15.65
N ASP A 534 6.07 4.13 14.48
CA ASP A 534 6.59 4.78 13.26
C ASP A 534 6.50 6.30 13.31
N GLY A 535 5.50 6.87 13.99
CA GLY A 535 5.45 8.31 14.26
C GLY A 535 6.67 8.79 15.06
N LEU A 536 7.04 8.05 16.11
CA LEU A 536 8.21 8.33 16.95
C LEU A 536 9.48 8.39 16.10
N MET A 537 9.76 7.34 15.33
CA MET A 537 10.96 7.25 14.50
C MET A 537 11.03 8.36 13.46
N GLN A 538 9.92 8.66 12.78
CA GLN A 538 9.83 9.74 11.80
C GLN A 538 10.11 11.10 12.45
N SER A 539 9.53 11.35 13.62
CA SER A 539 9.70 12.63 14.35
C SER A 539 11.12 12.84 14.91
N LEU A 540 11.91 11.78 15.10
CA LEU A 540 13.31 11.90 15.50
C LEU A 540 14.22 12.30 14.33
N VAL A 541 13.78 12.04 13.10
CA VAL A 541 14.54 12.26 11.86
C VAL A 541 14.11 13.55 11.15
N GLU A 542 12.85 13.97 11.31
CA GLU A 542 12.31 15.21 10.74
C GLU A 542 13.24 16.42 10.91
N PRO A 543 13.86 16.66 12.09
CA PRO A 543 14.76 17.79 12.28
C PRO A 543 16.09 17.72 11.49
N PHE A 544 16.41 16.59 10.85
CA PHE A 544 17.64 16.45 10.08
C PHE A 544 17.60 17.32 8.82
N GLY A 545 16.41 17.50 8.23
CA GLY A 545 16.20 18.22 6.96
C GLY A 545 16.82 17.55 5.72
N THR A 546 17.53 16.43 5.89
CA THR A 546 18.23 15.70 4.82
C THR A 546 17.45 14.49 4.33
N VAL A 547 16.52 13.97 5.12
CA VAL A 547 15.72 12.77 4.82
C VAL A 547 14.25 13.15 4.89
N ASP A 548 13.50 12.81 3.83
CA ASP A 548 12.06 12.93 3.82
C ASP A 548 11.43 12.00 4.87
N THR A 549 10.51 12.55 5.66
CA THR A 549 9.75 11.83 6.68
C THR A 549 8.25 11.98 6.42
N GLN A 550 7.43 11.09 6.98
CA GLN A 550 5.97 11.21 6.92
C GLN A 550 5.47 11.86 8.20
N ALA A 551 4.86 13.05 8.10
CA ALA A 551 4.31 13.75 9.26
C ALA A 551 3.30 12.87 10.03
N TYR A 552 3.20 13.12 11.34
CA TYR A 552 2.42 12.33 12.29
C TYR A 552 1.54 13.23 13.15
N ARG A 553 0.28 12.84 13.30
CA ARG A 553 -0.62 13.36 14.34
C ARG A 553 -1.66 12.31 14.71
N PRO A 554 -1.88 11.98 15.99
CA PRO A 554 -2.93 11.05 16.38
C PRO A 554 -4.31 11.70 16.25
N ALA A 555 -5.31 10.90 15.90
CA ALA A 555 -6.70 11.32 15.74
C ALA A 555 -7.66 10.18 16.10
N ILE A 556 -8.90 10.53 16.41
CA ILE A 556 -9.98 9.58 16.64
C ILE A 556 -10.82 9.46 15.37
N VAL A 557 -11.15 8.24 14.98
CA VAL A 557 -11.98 7.97 13.80
C VAL A 557 -13.35 7.44 14.23
N PHE A 558 -14.40 8.03 13.67
CA PHE A 558 -15.77 7.52 13.70
C PHE A 558 -16.17 7.07 12.29
N LEU A 559 -16.78 5.89 12.18
CA LEU A 559 -17.40 5.42 10.93
C LEU A 559 -18.91 5.29 11.15
N ASN A 560 -19.72 6.00 10.35
CA ASN A 560 -21.18 5.93 10.36
C ASN A 560 -21.83 6.04 11.75
N GLY A 561 -21.29 6.89 12.62
CA GLY A 561 -21.84 7.10 13.96
C GLY A 561 -21.11 6.38 15.08
N GLU A 562 -20.23 5.44 14.76
CA GLU A 562 -19.60 4.55 15.73
C GLU A 562 -18.12 4.85 15.90
N TYR A 563 -17.65 4.82 17.15
CA TYR A 563 -16.23 4.92 17.47
C TYR A 563 -15.42 3.76 16.86
N TYR A 564 -14.36 4.11 16.14
CA TYR A 564 -13.45 3.20 15.45
C TYR A 564 -12.02 3.25 15.96
N GLY A 565 -11.74 4.00 17.02
CA GLY A 565 -10.44 4.00 17.66
C GLY A 565 -9.49 5.10 17.19
N VAL A 566 -8.30 5.07 17.77
CA VAL A 566 -7.18 5.92 17.40
C VAL A 566 -6.62 5.48 16.05
N GLN A 567 -6.39 6.45 15.16
CA GLN A 567 -5.57 6.30 13.96
C GLN A 567 -4.66 7.52 13.81
N ASN A 568 -3.55 7.35 13.12
CA ASN A 568 -2.59 8.40 12.89
C ASN A 568 -2.88 9.09 11.56
N ILE A 569 -3.09 10.39 11.58
CA ILE A 569 -3.03 11.24 10.40
C ILE A 569 -1.60 11.18 9.88
N ARG A 570 -1.40 10.65 8.68
CA ARG A 570 -0.08 10.58 8.02
C ARG A 570 -0.13 11.12 6.61
N GLU A 571 1.01 11.64 6.18
CA GLU A 571 1.29 11.86 4.77
C GLU A 571 1.53 10.54 4.04
N ARG A 572 1.57 10.59 2.71
CA ARG A 572 1.86 9.44 1.88
C ARG A 572 2.93 9.76 0.86
N PHE A 573 4.02 8.99 0.86
CA PHE A 573 4.99 9.05 -0.22
C PHE A 573 4.44 8.54 -1.54
N ASP A 574 4.10 9.49 -2.39
CA ASP A 574 3.64 9.31 -3.75
C ASP A 574 3.90 10.57 -4.58
N GLU A 575 3.33 10.63 -5.79
CA GLU A 575 3.53 11.78 -6.66
C GLU A 575 3.01 13.11 -6.08
N TYR A 576 2.03 13.07 -5.18
CA TYR A 576 1.40 14.26 -4.63
C TYR A 576 2.22 14.81 -3.46
N TYR A 577 2.84 13.95 -2.65
CA TYR A 577 3.82 14.38 -1.67
C TYR A 577 4.98 15.13 -2.35
N LEU A 578 5.58 14.54 -3.40
CA LEU A 578 6.70 15.20 -4.08
C LEU A 578 6.27 16.46 -4.86
N LYS A 579 5.03 16.51 -5.35
CA LYS A 579 4.47 17.75 -5.93
C LYS A 579 4.28 18.84 -4.87
N THR A 580 3.80 18.50 -3.68
CA THR A 580 3.48 19.51 -2.65
C THR A 580 4.72 20.00 -1.89
N HIS A 581 5.66 19.11 -1.59
CA HIS A 581 6.90 19.47 -0.88
C HIS A 581 7.99 20.07 -1.79
N TYR A 582 8.07 19.64 -3.05
CA TYR A 582 9.16 20.03 -3.96
C TYR A 582 8.69 20.70 -5.25
N ASN A 583 7.38 20.81 -5.50
CA ASN A 583 6.83 21.31 -6.76
C ASN A 583 7.28 20.52 -7.99
N ILE A 584 7.43 19.20 -7.87
CA ILE A 584 7.81 18.32 -8.99
C ILE A 584 6.56 17.76 -9.65
N ASP A 585 6.40 18.00 -10.95
CA ASP A 585 5.30 17.42 -11.72
C ASP A 585 5.49 15.92 -11.92
N LYS A 586 4.38 15.18 -11.90
CA LYS A 586 4.38 13.71 -12.00
C LYS A 586 5.07 13.15 -13.25
N ASN A 587 5.21 13.96 -14.31
CA ASN A 587 5.84 13.56 -15.56
C ASN A 587 7.38 13.71 -15.51
N ASP A 588 7.88 14.53 -14.57
CA ASP A 588 9.29 14.81 -14.35
C ASP A 588 9.78 14.09 -13.08
N LEU A 589 9.08 13.04 -12.65
CA LEU A 589 9.29 12.35 -11.39
C LEU A 589 9.50 10.86 -11.61
N ALA A 590 10.55 10.33 -10.99
CA ALA A 590 10.74 8.91 -10.81
C ALA A 590 10.74 8.53 -9.32
N ILE A 591 10.05 7.44 -8.99
CA ILE A 591 10.08 6.76 -7.70
C ILE A 591 10.38 5.29 -7.99
N LEU A 592 11.42 4.76 -7.36
CA LEU A 592 11.77 3.36 -7.38
C LEU A 592 11.59 2.74 -5.99
N GLU A 593 11.33 1.44 -5.95
CA GLU A 593 11.20 0.63 -4.74
C GLU A 593 12.18 -0.56 -4.80
N TYR A 594 12.46 -1.16 -3.65
CA TYR A 594 13.32 -2.35 -3.52
C TYR A 594 14.68 -2.16 -4.23
N ASP A 595 14.99 -3.04 -5.19
CA ASP A 595 16.24 -3.13 -5.94
C ASP A 595 16.32 -2.17 -7.14
N GLY A 596 15.45 -1.16 -7.17
CA GLY A 596 15.30 -0.25 -8.31
C GLY A 596 14.11 -0.62 -9.21
N SER A 597 13.16 -1.38 -8.69
CA SER A 597 11.88 -1.67 -9.32
C SER A 597 11.06 -0.40 -9.51
N LEU A 598 10.47 -0.22 -10.70
CA LEU A 598 9.78 1.02 -11.07
C LEU A 598 8.42 1.13 -10.39
N TYR A 599 8.29 2.07 -9.45
CA TYR A 599 7.00 2.42 -8.84
C TYR A 599 6.26 3.49 -9.66
N ARG A 600 6.99 4.53 -10.07
CA ARG A 600 6.49 5.60 -10.94
C ARG A 600 7.63 6.25 -11.71
N GLY A 601 7.36 6.71 -12.92
CA GLY A 601 8.33 7.37 -13.81
C GLY A 601 8.48 6.63 -15.12
N GLY A 602 9.59 6.87 -15.83
CA GLY A 602 9.92 6.20 -17.08
C GLY A 602 11.07 5.18 -16.93
N ASN A 603 11.16 4.25 -17.87
CA ASN A 603 12.25 3.26 -17.93
C ASN A 603 13.65 3.90 -17.97
N SER A 604 13.77 5.12 -18.51
CA SER A 604 15.01 5.91 -18.51
C SER A 604 15.59 6.12 -17.11
N ASP A 605 14.75 6.31 -16.10
CA ASP A 605 15.19 6.51 -14.73
C ASP A 605 15.64 5.19 -14.09
N THR A 606 14.95 4.08 -14.37
CA THR A 606 15.44 2.74 -13.99
C THR A 606 16.81 2.45 -14.60
N TYR A 607 17.04 2.82 -15.87
CA TYR A 607 18.38 2.71 -16.48
C TYR A 607 19.39 3.67 -15.83
N HIS A 608 19.00 4.88 -15.46
CA HIS A 608 19.86 5.82 -14.75
C HIS A 608 20.37 5.21 -13.42
N TYR A 609 19.47 4.63 -12.62
CA TYR A 609 19.83 3.93 -11.39
C TYR A 609 20.70 2.69 -11.65
N ARG A 610 20.29 1.81 -12.56
CA ARG A 610 21.07 0.59 -12.89
C ARG A 610 22.48 0.92 -13.41
N ASN A 611 22.62 2.00 -14.19
CA ASN A 611 23.93 2.47 -14.66
C ASN A 611 24.80 3.02 -13.52
N MET A 612 24.21 3.67 -12.52
CA MET A 612 24.91 4.07 -11.30
C MET A 612 25.44 2.84 -10.56
N ILE A 613 24.59 1.84 -10.29
CA ILE A 613 24.97 0.59 -9.63
C ILE A 613 26.06 -0.14 -10.42
N LYS A 614 25.89 -0.28 -11.74
CA LYS A 614 26.90 -0.89 -12.62
C LYS A 614 28.23 -0.16 -12.58
N TYR A 615 28.22 1.18 -12.59
CA TYR A 615 29.45 1.96 -12.47
C TYR A 615 30.19 1.66 -11.17
N ILE A 616 29.46 1.55 -10.05
CA ILE A 616 30.05 1.20 -8.75
C ILE A 616 30.70 -0.19 -8.81
N GLN A 617 29.99 -1.18 -9.36
CA GLN A 617 30.50 -2.55 -9.53
C GLN A 617 31.77 -2.61 -10.38
N GLU A 618 31.84 -1.83 -11.46
CA GLU A 618 32.97 -1.86 -12.40
C GLU A 618 34.19 -1.04 -11.92
N ASN A 619 33.99 -0.04 -11.06
CA ASN A 619 35.04 0.95 -10.75
C ASN A 619 35.46 0.99 -9.28
N GLY A 620 34.61 0.57 -8.34
CA GLY A 620 34.81 0.75 -6.90
C GLY A 620 34.77 2.22 -6.47
N LEU A 621 34.59 2.50 -5.16
CA LEU A 621 34.50 3.86 -4.62
C LEU A 621 35.66 4.26 -3.72
N GLU A 622 36.71 3.45 -3.60
CA GLU A 622 37.91 3.76 -2.80
C GLU A 622 38.65 4.99 -3.36
N LYS A 623 38.46 5.27 -4.66
CA LYS A 623 39.06 6.41 -5.35
C LYS A 623 38.13 7.62 -5.31
N GLU A 624 38.66 8.75 -4.82
CA GLU A 624 37.96 10.04 -4.76
C GLU A 624 37.23 10.41 -6.05
N LYS A 625 37.86 10.23 -7.21
CA LYS A 625 37.23 10.55 -8.52
C LYS A 625 35.92 9.78 -8.75
N ASN A 626 35.87 8.50 -8.38
CA ASN A 626 34.70 7.66 -8.58
C ASN A 626 33.60 8.04 -7.58
N PHE A 627 33.98 8.29 -6.33
CA PHE A 627 33.07 8.78 -5.31
C PHE A 627 32.45 10.13 -5.68
N LYS A 628 33.25 11.11 -6.11
CA LYS A 628 32.78 12.42 -6.59
C LYS A 628 31.84 12.30 -7.81
N TYR A 629 32.03 11.30 -8.67
CA TYR A 629 31.09 11.00 -9.76
C TYR A 629 29.76 10.45 -9.22
N ILE A 630 29.78 9.53 -8.26
CA ILE A 630 28.56 9.02 -7.61
C ILE A 630 27.78 10.14 -6.90
N GLN A 631 28.47 11.10 -6.29
CA GLN A 631 27.82 12.28 -5.69
C GLN A 631 27.05 13.16 -6.70
N THR A 632 27.28 12.99 -8.01
CA THR A 632 26.46 13.63 -9.06
C THR A 632 25.21 12.84 -9.43
N LEU A 633 25.12 11.57 -9.03
CA LEU A 633 24.01 10.67 -9.38
C LEU A 633 23.06 10.45 -8.20
N MET A 634 23.56 10.52 -6.97
CA MET A 634 22.79 10.38 -5.74
C MET A 634 23.18 11.42 -4.70
N ASP A 635 22.24 11.73 -3.81
CA ASP A 635 22.48 12.56 -2.65
C ASP A 635 23.06 11.70 -1.51
N THR A 636 24.38 11.72 -1.35
CA THR A 636 25.07 10.89 -0.36
C THR A 636 24.81 11.32 1.08
N GLU A 637 24.41 12.57 1.34
CA GLU A 637 24.07 13.06 2.68
C GLU A 637 22.71 12.55 3.11
N ASN A 638 21.71 12.64 2.22
CA ASN A 638 20.41 12.01 2.40
C ASN A 638 20.56 10.50 2.64
N PHE A 639 21.35 9.80 1.81
CA PHE A 639 21.56 8.36 1.95
C PHE A 639 22.24 7.98 3.27
N ARG A 640 23.27 8.75 3.68
CA ARG A 640 23.97 8.57 4.95
C ARG A 640 23.00 8.69 6.13
N ASP A 641 22.19 9.75 6.15
CA ASP A 641 21.28 10.03 7.25
C ASP A 641 20.11 9.03 7.29
N TYR A 642 19.63 8.57 6.13
CA TYR A 642 18.65 7.49 6.01
C TYR A 642 19.18 6.18 6.63
N PHE A 643 20.39 5.75 6.25
CA PHE A 643 21.02 4.56 6.83
C PHE A 643 21.31 4.75 8.32
N ALA A 644 21.76 5.94 8.74
CA ALA A 644 22.03 6.24 10.14
C ALA A 644 20.77 6.10 11.01
N ALA A 645 19.61 6.55 10.52
CA ALA A 645 18.33 6.40 11.19
C ALA A 645 17.92 4.93 11.32
N GLU A 646 17.86 4.20 10.21
CA GLU A 646 17.45 2.78 10.20
C GLU A 646 18.36 1.90 11.07
N ILE A 647 19.68 2.12 10.98
CA ILE A 647 20.68 1.45 11.82
C ILE A 647 20.43 1.80 13.29
N PHE A 648 20.20 3.07 13.64
CA PHE A 648 19.93 3.44 15.02
C PHE A 648 18.65 2.80 15.56
N PHE A 649 17.55 2.83 14.80
CA PHE A 649 16.26 2.23 15.15
C PHE A 649 16.34 0.72 15.33
N GLY A 650 17.41 0.11 14.80
CA GLY A 650 17.59 -1.33 14.84
C GLY A 650 16.59 -2.03 13.93
N ASN A 651 16.04 -1.35 12.92
CA ASN A 651 14.90 -1.83 12.14
C ASN A 651 15.17 -3.24 11.61
N ARG A 652 14.24 -4.15 11.92
CA ARG A 652 14.33 -5.51 11.44
C ARG A 652 13.82 -5.59 10.01
N ASP A 653 12.74 -4.96 9.60
CA ASP A 653 12.18 -5.23 8.26
C ASP A 653 12.83 -4.41 7.13
N TRP A 654 14.15 -4.17 7.25
CA TRP A 654 14.97 -3.36 6.37
C TRP A 654 16.42 -3.87 6.47
N PRO A 655 17.25 -3.88 5.40
CA PRO A 655 17.05 -3.22 4.10
C PRO A 655 16.53 -4.10 2.96
N HIS A 656 16.34 -5.40 3.14
CA HIS A 656 15.76 -6.27 2.10
C HIS A 656 14.30 -5.91 1.75
N ASN A 657 13.62 -5.15 2.61
CA ASN A 657 12.28 -4.62 2.43
C ASN A 657 12.23 -3.13 2.82
N ASN A 658 11.10 -2.47 2.56
CA ASN A 658 10.82 -1.08 2.95
C ASN A 658 11.84 -0.05 2.41
N ILE A 659 12.26 -0.25 1.15
CA ILE A 659 13.11 0.71 0.42
C ILE A 659 12.30 1.43 -0.64
N LYS A 660 12.40 2.76 -0.63
CA LYS A 660 11.84 3.66 -1.64
C LYS A 660 12.72 4.88 -1.79
N PHE A 661 12.91 5.30 -3.03
CA PHE A 661 13.75 6.43 -3.34
C PHE A 661 13.26 7.11 -4.61
N TRP A 662 13.55 8.40 -4.73
CA TRP A 662 13.00 9.26 -5.76
C TRP A 662 14.06 10.15 -6.37
N ARG A 663 13.77 10.65 -7.57
CA ARG A 663 14.48 11.77 -8.18
C ARG A 663 13.55 12.57 -9.09
N LYS A 664 13.89 13.82 -9.32
CA LYS A 664 13.41 14.54 -10.50
C LYS A 664 14.12 13.98 -11.74
N THR A 665 13.37 13.68 -12.79
CA THR A 665 13.92 13.23 -14.07
C THR A 665 14.60 14.41 -14.76
N THR A 666 15.94 14.36 -14.86
CA THR A 666 16.76 15.31 -15.61
C THR A 666 17.79 14.56 -16.48
N ASP A 667 18.25 15.22 -17.55
CA ASP A 667 19.29 14.67 -18.43
C ASP A 667 20.67 14.65 -17.76
N ASN A 668 20.96 15.61 -16.88
CA ASN A 668 22.25 15.76 -16.20
C ASN A 668 22.06 16.30 -14.78
N TYR A 669 23.09 16.13 -13.95
CA TYR A 669 23.18 16.74 -12.63
C TYR A 669 23.25 18.27 -12.71
N GLU A 670 22.36 18.96 -12.00
CA GLU A 670 22.29 20.42 -11.92
C GLU A 670 22.77 20.90 -10.55
N LYS A 671 24.07 21.17 -10.41
CA LYS A 671 24.71 21.51 -9.13
C LYS A 671 24.08 22.67 -8.36
N ASP A 672 23.62 23.70 -9.08
CA ASP A 672 23.09 24.93 -8.49
C ASP A 672 21.56 24.94 -8.41
N ALA A 673 20.91 23.81 -8.73
CA ALA A 673 19.46 23.68 -8.62
C ALA A 673 19.03 23.61 -7.13
N PRO A 674 17.82 24.07 -6.80
CA PRO A 674 17.26 23.88 -5.46
C PRO A 674 17.25 22.40 -5.05
N TYR A 675 17.24 22.14 -3.74
CA TYR A 675 17.18 20.77 -3.23
C TYR A 675 15.98 20.01 -3.83
N GLY A 676 16.22 18.76 -4.26
CA GLY A 676 15.21 17.95 -4.95
C GLY A 676 15.08 18.20 -6.46
N GLN A 677 15.63 19.29 -6.99
CA GLN A 677 15.50 19.67 -8.41
C GLN A 677 16.73 19.31 -9.26
N ASP A 678 17.78 18.79 -8.64
CA ASP A 678 19.11 18.59 -9.21
C ASP A 678 19.33 17.29 -9.99
N GLY A 679 18.32 16.41 -10.03
CA GLY A 679 18.38 15.11 -10.71
C GLY A 679 18.99 13.96 -9.91
N ARG A 680 19.40 14.18 -8.65
CA ARG A 680 20.00 13.12 -7.82
C ARG A 680 18.95 12.23 -7.16
N TRP A 681 19.28 10.94 -6.98
CA TRP A 681 18.49 9.99 -6.19
C TRP A 681 18.52 10.31 -4.68
N ARG A 682 17.36 10.19 -4.02
CA ARG A 682 17.13 10.42 -2.58
C ARG A 682 16.21 9.35 -1.99
N TRP A 683 16.54 8.83 -0.82
CA TRP A 683 15.79 7.81 -0.10
C TRP A 683 14.77 8.43 0.83
N LEU A 684 13.65 7.72 0.96
CA LEU A 684 12.48 8.07 1.76
C LEU A 684 12.41 7.13 2.95
N LEU A 685 12.29 7.68 4.17
CA LEU A 685 12.13 6.88 5.37
C LEU A 685 10.67 6.46 5.54
N PHE A 686 10.31 5.20 5.35
CA PHE A 686 8.93 4.74 5.51
C PHE A 686 8.84 3.33 6.08
N ASP A 687 7.71 3.06 6.71
CA ASP A 687 7.36 1.78 7.33
C ASP A 687 8.41 1.28 8.33
N THR A 688 8.63 2.10 9.36
CA THR A 688 9.68 1.86 10.37
C THR A 688 9.20 1.00 11.54
N ASP A 689 8.01 0.41 11.49
CA ASP A 689 7.33 -0.21 12.65
C ASP A 689 8.17 -1.32 13.34
N HIS A 690 9.12 -1.94 12.64
CA HIS A 690 10.03 -2.96 13.17
C HIS A 690 11.32 -2.41 13.83
N GLY A 691 11.51 -1.08 13.85
CA GLY A 691 12.46 -0.35 14.71
C GLY A 691 11.83 -0.02 16.06
N PHE A 692 12.63 0.20 17.11
CA PHE A 692 12.11 0.41 18.49
C PHE A 692 11.07 -0.64 18.96
N TYR A 693 11.08 -1.81 18.32
CA TYR A 693 10.02 -2.81 18.38
C TYR A 693 10.26 -3.82 19.51
N TYR A 694 9.18 -4.24 20.14
CA TYR A 694 9.16 -5.39 21.06
C TYR A 694 8.62 -6.63 20.33
N SER A 695 9.26 -7.78 20.48
CA SER A 695 8.78 -9.04 19.90
C SER A 695 9.24 -10.24 20.70
N ASP A 696 8.30 -11.02 21.24
CA ASP A 696 8.62 -12.33 21.82
C ASP A 696 9.03 -13.37 20.77
N GLU A 697 8.66 -13.13 19.50
CA GLU A 697 9.10 -13.99 18.40
C GLU A 697 10.56 -13.68 18.02
N PRO A 698 11.40 -14.73 17.89
CA PRO A 698 12.78 -14.56 17.46
C PRO A 698 12.82 -14.03 16.03
N PHE A 699 13.65 -13.02 15.81
CA PHE A 699 13.92 -12.54 14.47
C PHE A 699 15.10 -13.34 13.90
N GLY A 700 14.81 -14.26 12.96
CA GLY A 700 15.77 -15.29 12.53
C GLY A 700 16.19 -16.18 13.71
N ALA A 701 17.49 -16.52 13.81
CA ALA A 701 17.99 -17.40 14.86
C ALA A 701 18.19 -16.74 16.25
N LYS A 702 17.85 -15.45 16.44
CA LYS A 702 18.19 -14.69 17.66
C LYS A 702 16.96 -14.16 18.41
N PRO A 703 16.70 -14.59 19.67
CA PRO A 703 15.56 -14.16 20.46
C PRO A 703 15.88 -12.89 21.26
N TYR A 704 15.74 -11.72 20.65
CA TYR A 704 15.85 -10.44 21.36
C TYR A 704 14.47 -9.80 21.54
N PRO A 705 13.88 -9.85 22.75
CA PRO A 705 12.55 -9.29 23.00
C PRO A 705 12.51 -7.78 22.82
N ILE A 706 13.62 -7.08 23.13
CA ILE A 706 13.80 -5.64 22.84
C ILE A 706 14.98 -5.50 21.87
N ASN A 707 14.77 -4.71 20.82
CA ASN A 707 15.66 -4.70 19.67
C ASN A 707 16.98 -3.91 19.82
N HIS A 708 17.32 -3.43 21.02
CA HIS A 708 18.54 -2.63 21.21
C HIS A 708 19.85 -3.42 20.98
N LEU A 709 19.79 -4.75 21.06
CA LEU A 709 20.91 -5.68 20.83
C LEU A 709 21.04 -6.15 19.37
N HIS A 710 20.16 -5.74 18.46
CA HIS A 710 20.30 -6.09 17.05
C HIS A 710 21.48 -5.34 16.44
N ASN A 711 22.49 -6.10 16.04
CA ASN A 711 23.68 -5.57 15.39
C ASN A 711 23.37 -5.22 13.92
N THR A 712 22.68 -4.10 13.74
CA THR A 712 22.28 -3.62 12.41
C THR A 712 23.47 -3.18 11.56
N ILE A 713 24.59 -2.75 12.16
CA ILE A 713 25.77 -2.37 11.37
C ILE A 713 26.41 -3.60 10.72
N ASP A 714 26.58 -4.70 11.46
CA ASP A 714 27.00 -6.00 10.93
C ASP A 714 26.02 -6.46 9.83
N TYR A 715 24.71 -6.35 10.08
CA TYR A 715 23.69 -6.75 9.11
C TYR A 715 23.76 -5.98 7.77
N VAL A 716 24.01 -4.66 7.78
CA VAL A 716 24.14 -3.88 6.53
C VAL A 716 25.54 -3.95 5.91
N MET A 717 26.53 -4.45 6.65
CA MET A 717 27.89 -4.69 6.16
C MET A 717 28.10 -6.12 5.64
N ASP A 718 27.17 -7.04 5.92
CA ASP A 718 27.21 -8.41 5.42
C ASP A 718 27.02 -8.48 3.89
N GLU A 719 27.82 -9.34 3.25
CA GLU A 719 27.73 -9.67 1.83
C GLU A 719 26.57 -10.62 1.52
N TYR A 720 26.01 -11.27 2.55
CA TYR A 720 24.89 -12.20 2.48
C TYR A 720 23.76 -11.75 3.42
N ASP A 721 22.51 -11.89 3.00
CA ASP A 721 21.40 -11.61 3.90
C ASP A 721 21.19 -12.86 4.75
N GLY A 722 21.47 -12.77 6.05
CA GLY A 722 21.25 -13.89 6.97
C GLY A 722 19.79 -14.36 7.07
N ARG A 723 18.82 -13.64 6.47
CA ARG A 723 17.40 -14.06 6.35
C ARG A 723 17.08 -14.78 5.06
N THR A 724 17.60 -14.30 3.93
CA THR A 724 17.26 -14.83 2.61
C THR A 724 18.33 -15.76 2.04
N GLY A 725 19.52 -15.80 2.64
CA GLY A 725 20.64 -16.64 2.20
C GLY A 725 21.30 -16.20 0.88
N THR A 726 20.89 -15.06 0.29
CA THR A 726 21.35 -14.58 -1.03
C THR A 726 22.36 -13.43 -0.91
N GLN A 727 23.18 -13.23 -1.96
CA GLN A 727 24.07 -12.05 -2.06
C GLN A 727 23.25 -10.74 -2.06
N THR A 728 23.67 -9.79 -1.23
CA THR A 728 22.84 -8.65 -0.80
C THR A 728 22.88 -7.47 -1.76
N TRP A 729 22.06 -7.51 -2.81
CA TRP A 729 21.69 -6.26 -3.48
C TRP A 729 21.23 -5.15 -2.50
N PRO A 730 20.54 -5.42 -1.36
CA PRO A 730 20.09 -4.37 -0.44
C PRO A 730 21.23 -3.59 0.22
N ASN A 731 22.35 -4.28 0.52
CA ASN A 731 23.47 -3.72 1.27
C ASN A 731 24.56 -3.18 0.35
N PHE A 732 24.58 -3.60 -0.93
CA PHE A 732 25.66 -3.33 -1.86
C PHE A 732 26.06 -1.85 -1.93
N LEU A 733 25.06 -0.96 -2.02
CA LEU A 733 25.33 0.47 -2.16
C LEU A 733 25.99 1.05 -0.90
N PHE A 734 25.50 0.71 0.28
CA PHE A 734 26.07 1.16 1.54
C PHE A 734 27.49 0.63 1.76
N ARG A 735 27.72 -0.67 1.55
CA ARG A 735 29.06 -1.29 1.64
C ARG A 735 30.05 -0.63 0.68
N SER A 736 29.60 -0.35 -0.55
CA SER A 736 30.43 0.32 -1.56
C SER A 736 30.79 1.74 -1.14
N LEU A 737 29.85 2.51 -0.58
CA LEU A 737 30.14 3.84 -0.07
C LEU A 737 31.09 3.80 1.14
N MET A 738 30.92 2.82 2.03
CA MET A 738 31.80 2.60 3.19
C MET A 738 33.24 2.21 2.81
N SER A 739 33.51 1.79 1.56
CA SER A 739 34.88 1.58 1.06
C SER A 739 35.63 2.89 0.79
N ASN A 740 34.91 4.01 0.70
CA ASN A 740 35.50 5.34 0.59
C ASN A 740 35.78 5.94 1.98
N GLN A 741 37.03 6.38 2.21
CA GLN A 741 37.43 6.91 3.53
C GLN A 741 36.74 8.23 3.91
N GLU A 742 36.41 9.09 2.95
CA GLU A 742 35.68 10.36 3.18
C GLU A 742 34.27 10.02 3.70
N PHE A 743 33.53 9.18 2.98
CA PHE A 743 32.20 8.74 3.39
C PHE A 743 32.21 7.96 4.70
N LYS A 744 33.18 7.05 4.90
CA LYS A 744 33.30 6.28 6.13
C LYS A 744 33.48 7.18 7.35
N ASN A 745 34.41 8.14 7.29
CA ASN A 745 34.62 9.08 8.40
C ASN A 745 33.38 9.92 8.65
N ASP A 746 32.76 10.43 7.58
CA ASP A 746 31.53 11.23 7.66
C ASP A 746 30.37 10.45 8.29
N PHE A 747 30.13 9.21 7.87
CA PHE A 747 29.12 8.33 8.47
C PHE A 747 29.39 8.06 9.96
N LEU A 748 30.63 7.72 10.32
CA LEU A 748 30.99 7.43 11.71
C LEU A 748 30.84 8.65 12.62
N ASN A 749 31.20 9.83 12.12
CA ASN A 749 31.00 11.09 12.84
C ASN A 749 29.53 11.45 12.95
N ARG A 750 28.76 11.34 11.85
CA ARG A 750 27.33 11.60 11.85
C ARG A 750 26.60 10.69 12.84
N MET A 751 26.94 9.40 12.90
CA MET A 751 26.37 8.49 13.89
C MET A 751 26.63 8.97 15.33
N ASN A 752 27.85 9.44 15.64
CA ASN A 752 28.13 10.00 16.97
C ASN A 752 27.42 11.32 17.22
N ASP A 753 27.38 12.23 16.23
CA ASP A 753 26.66 13.50 16.30
C ASP A 753 25.20 13.24 16.68
N LEU A 754 24.52 12.34 15.97
CA LEU A 754 23.14 11.94 16.22
C LEU A 754 22.98 11.32 17.62
N MET A 755 23.81 10.34 18.00
CA MET A 755 23.74 9.70 19.32
C MET A 755 24.11 10.63 20.49
N ASN A 756 24.79 11.75 20.24
CA ASN A 756 25.05 12.80 21.23
C ASN A 756 23.96 13.89 21.25
N SER A 757 23.02 13.88 20.31
CA SER A 757 21.97 14.89 20.15
C SER A 757 20.58 14.27 19.93
N TYR A 758 20.11 14.20 18.69
CA TYR A 758 18.76 13.75 18.28
C TYR A 758 18.41 12.33 18.76
N PHE A 759 19.40 11.43 18.79
CA PHE A 759 19.27 10.04 19.22
C PHE A 759 19.78 9.80 20.65
N SER A 760 19.99 10.87 21.43
CA SER A 760 20.31 10.73 22.86
C SER A 760 19.13 10.16 23.66
N GLU A 761 19.41 9.49 24.78
CA GLU A 761 18.38 8.99 25.71
C GLU A 761 17.38 10.07 26.10
N LYS A 762 17.87 11.31 26.31
CA LYS A 762 17.03 12.44 26.71
C LYS A 762 16.01 12.80 25.62
N VAL A 763 16.45 12.98 24.38
CA VAL A 763 15.57 13.40 23.27
C VAL A 763 14.59 12.30 22.92
N THR A 764 15.08 11.07 22.82
CA THR A 764 14.23 9.90 22.52
C THR A 764 13.20 9.65 23.62
N SER A 765 13.56 9.72 24.90
CA SER A 765 12.61 9.56 26.01
C SER A 765 11.61 10.70 26.07
N GLN A 766 12.04 11.94 25.82
CA GLN A 766 11.12 13.09 25.75
C GLN A 766 10.07 12.88 24.64
N LYS A 767 10.48 12.36 23.47
CA LYS A 767 9.54 12.12 22.38
C LYS A 767 8.56 10.99 22.67
N ILE A 768 9.01 9.96 23.38
CA ILE A 768 8.14 8.90 23.91
C ILE A 768 7.14 9.48 24.92
N ASP A 769 7.58 10.37 25.82
CA ASP A 769 6.70 11.04 26.78
C ASP A 769 5.62 11.86 26.07
N GLU A 770 6.00 12.70 25.10
CA GLU A 770 5.08 13.53 24.31
C GLU A 770 3.99 12.67 23.65
N MET A 771 4.39 11.65 22.88
CA MET A 771 3.44 10.82 22.12
C MET A 771 2.59 9.90 22.99
N SER A 772 3.13 9.39 24.10
CA SER A 772 2.34 8.58 25.04
C SER A 772 1.35 9.44 25.81
N GLN A 773 1.71 10.68 26.20
CA GLN A 773 0.79 11.60 26.85
C GLN A 773 -0.39 11.99 25.95
N ASP A 774 -0.14 12.22 24.66
CA ASP A 774 -1.19 12.53 23.68
C ASP A 774 -2.25 11.41 23.59
N LEU A 775 -1.87 10.16 23.86
CA LEU A 775 -2.74 8.99 23.72
C LEU A 775 -3.31 8.48 25.04
N GLU A 776 -2.75 8.85 26.19
CA GLU A 776 -3.01 8.19 27.49
C GLU A 776 -4.51 8.11 27.83
N ASN A 777 -5.26 9.17 27.54
CA ASN A 777 -6.70 9.23 27.83
C ASN A 777 -7.56 8.38 26.88
N GLU A 778 -7.08 8.12 25.66
CA GLU A 778 -7.85 7.44 24.62
C GLU A 778 -7.56 5.93 24.54
N ILE A 779 -6.39 5.49 25.01
CA ILE A 779 -6.00 4.07 25.00
C ILE A 779 -7.00 3.13 25.69
N PRO A 780 -7.63 3.47 26.84
CA PRO A 780 -8.67 2.61 27.42
C PRO A 780 -9.84 2.32 26.46
N HIS A 781 -10.22 3.28 25.62
CA HIS A 781 -11.31 3.13 24.64
C HIS A 781 -10.86 2.36 23.39
N GLN A 782 -9.62 2.56 22.96
CA GLN A 782 -8.98 1.72 21.93
C GLN A 782 -8.95 0.24 22.35
N ILE A 783 -8.60 -0.03 23.61
CA ILE A 783 -8.58 -1.38 24.20
C ILE A 783 -9.99 -1.98 24.25
N ASP A 784 -10.97 -1.23 24.79
CA ASP A 784 -12.35 -1.70 24.89
C ASP A 784 -12.95 -2.07 23.53
N ARG A 785 -12.64 -1.27 22.49
CA ARG A 785 -13.17 -1.49 21.14
C ARG A 785 -12.54 -2.69 20.44
N TRP A 786 -11.22 -2.82 20.51
CA TRP A 786 -10.47 -3.74 19.64
C TRP A 786 -9.80 -4.91 20.36
N GLY A 787 -9.44 -4.74 21.63
CA GLY A 787 -8.75 -5.77 22.43
C GLY A 787 -7.40 -6.21 21.87
N ALA A 788 -6.78 -5.41 20.99
CA ALA A 788 -5.48 -5.72 20.38
C ALA A 788 -4.31 -5.58 21.38
N ILE A 789 -4.48 -4.70 22.37
CA ILE A 789 -3.64 -4.57 23.57
C ILE A 789 -4.52 -5.05 24.74
N GLU A 790 -4.01 -5.92 25.60
CA GLU A 790 -4.79 -6.59 26.64
C GLU A 790 -5.22 -5.63 27.76
N SER A 791 -4.38 -4.64 28.09
CA SER A 791 -4.65 -3.70 29.18
C SER A 791 -3.78 -2.43 29.11
N VAL A 792 -4.17 -1.40 29.87
CA VAL A 792 -3.36 -0.17 30.04
C VAL A 792 -1.99 -0.48 30.66
N ASP A 793 -1.90 -1.47 31.55
CA ASP A 793 -0.62 -1.88 32.15
C ASP A 793 0.30 -2.54 31.10
N GLU A 794 -0.25 -3.31 30.17
CA GLU A 794 0.51 -3.87 29.04
C GLU A 794 0.95 -2.78 28.07
N TRP A 795 0.08 -1.82 27.75
CA TRP A 795 0.46 -0.65 26.94
C TRP A 795 1.64 0.11 27.58
N LYS A 796 1.60 0.34 28.90
CA LYS A 796 2.70 0.95 29.67
C LYS A 796 3.98 0.10 29.64
N MET A 797 3.88 -1.22 29.66
CA MET A 797 5.04 -2.10 29.48
C MET A 797 5.69 -1.92 28.11
N PHE A 798 4.92 -1.79 27.02
CA PHE A 798 5.51 -1.51 25.70
C PHE A 798 6.21 -0.14 25.66
N ILE A 799 5.69 0.86 26.36
CA ILE A 799 6.37 2.16 26.53
C ILE A 799 7.68 2.00 27.32
N ASP A 800 7.68 1.24 28.42
CA ASP A 800 8.87 0.94 29.21
C ASP A 800 9.98 0.25 28.39
N ASN A 801 9.58 -0.61 27.44
CA ASN A 801 10.51 -1.23 26.50
C ASN A 801 11.18 -0.19 25.57
N LYS A 802 10.47 0.86 25.16
CA LYS A 802 11.03 1.96 24.37
C LYS A 802 11.99 2.83 25.17
N TYR A 803 11.73 3.09 26.46
CA TYR A 803 12.72 3.74 27.33
C TYR A 803 13.99 2.89 27.48
N THR A 804 13.81 1.58 27.65
CA THR A 804 14.96 0.64 27.71
C THR A 804 15.78 0.71 26.43
N PHE A 805 15.13 0.71 25.27
CA PHE A 805 15.82 0.90 23.99
C PHE A 805 16.57 2.24 23.93
N SER A 806 15.88 3.34 24.23
CA SER A 806 16.42 4.71 24.20
C SER A 806 17.68 4.87 25.03
N LYS A 807 17.71 4.24 26.20
CA LYS A 807 18.85 4.27 27.13
C LYS A 807 20.01 3.40 26.66
N GLU A 808 19.75 2.15 26.26
CA GLU A 808 20.80 1.17 26.03
C GLU A 808 21.37 1.25 24.60
N ARG A 809 20.56 1.68 23.62
CA ARG A 809 20.93 1.68 22.19
C ARG A 809 22.16 2.52 21.85
N PRO A 810 22.32 3.78 22.30
CA PRO A 810 23.46 4.60 21.91
C PRO A 810 24.82 4.02 22.34
N LYS A 811 24.88 3.39 23.52
CA LYS A 811 26.10 2.74 24.00
C LYS A 811 26.36 1.44 23.24
N THR A 812 25.31 0.65 23.05
CA THR A 812 25.38 -0.66 22.40
C THR A 812 25.81 -0.53 20.94
N LEU A 813 25.19 0.41 20.20
CA LEU A 813 25.50 0.65 18.81
C LEU A 813 26.92 1.22 18.61
N ARG A 814 27.41 2.09 19.50
CA ARG A 814 28.83 2.49 19.47
C ARG A 814 29.75 1.27 19.60
N GLY A 815 29.44 0.33 20.50
CA GLY A 815 30.18 -0.93 20.62
C GLY A 815 30.19 -1.74 19.32
N PHE A 816 29.02 -1.93 18.70
CA PHE A 816 28.92 -2.65 17.43
C PHE A 816 29.71 -1.98 16.30
N ILE A 817 29.63 -0.65 16.18
CA ILE A 817 30.39 0.11 15.19
C ILE A 817 31.90 -0.02 15.46
N MET A 818 32.32 0.01 16.73
CA MET A 818 33.72 -0.17 17.08
C MET A 818 34.25 -1.55 16.69
N ASP A 819 33.47 -2.60 16.95
CA ASP A 819 33.82 -3.97 16.58
C ASP A 819 33.89 -4.14 15.05
N GLU A 820 32.93 -3.59 14.31
CA GLU A 820 32.84 -3.69 12.84
C GLU A 820 34.00 -2.99 12.12
N PHE A 821 34.49 -1.86 12.66
CA PHE A 821 35.49 -1.02 12.02
C PHE A 821 36.84 -0.99 12.72
N ASP A 822 37.12 -1.94 13.61
CA ASP A 822 38.38 -2.09 14.35
C ASP A 822 38.78 -0.79 15.11
N ILE A 823 37.82 -0.14 15.78
CA ILE A 823 38.06 1.09 16.54
C ILE A 823 38.42 0.75 17.99
N ASP A 824 39.66 1.05 18.38
CA ASP A 824 40.23 0.69 19.69
C ASP A 824 39.43 1.22 20.90
N ASN A 825 38.96 2.47 20.83
CA ASN A 825 38.32 3.15 21.96
C ASN A 825 37.50 4.37 21.52
N THR A 826 36.78 4.96 22.47
CA THR A 826 36.16 6.27 22.34
C THR A 826 36.96 7.34 23.10
N ILE A 827 36.69 8.59 22.78
CA ILE A 827 37.18 9.79 23.46
C ILE A 827 35.99 10.69 23.83
N THR A 828 36.23 11.60 24.77
CA THR A 828 35.32 12.69 25.09
C THR A 828 35.76 13.96 24.38
N VAL A 829 34.86 14.57 23.61
CA VAL A 829 35.05 15.92 23.07
C VAL A 829 34.17 16.86 23.88
N SER A 830 34.78 17.81 24.58
CA SER A 830 34.09 18.87 25.31
C SER A 830 34.28 20.20 24.60
N ILE A 831 33.20 20.97 24.50
CA ILE A 831 33.18 22.28 23.88
C ILE A 831 32.73 23.31 24.91
N GLU A 832 33.46 24.40 25.02
CA GLU A 832 33.03 25.61 25.73
C GLU A 832 32.69 26.70 24.71
N ASN A 833 31.50 27.29 24.84
CA ASN A 833 31.01 28.33 23.94
C ASN A 833 30.88 29.69 24.63
N GLU A 834 31.13 30.73 23.84
CA GLU A 834 30.78 32.11 24.15
C GLU A 834 29.46 32.48 23.46
N ASN A 835 28.35 31.86 23.87
CA ASN A 835 27.05 31.91 23.16
C ASN A 835 26.56 33.30 22.76
N ASP A 836 26.96 34.36 23.45
CA ASP A 836 26.60 35.74 23.10
C ASP A 836 27.35 36.26 21.86
N MET A 837 28.51 35.68 21.54
CA MET A 837 29.42 36.09 20.47
C MET A 837 29.51 35.07 19.33
N GLY A 838 29.31 33.79 19.60
CA GLY A 838 29.43 32.72 18.61
C GLY A 838 29.25 31.33 19.22
N TYR A 839 29.43 30.30 18.42
CA TYR A 839 29.38 28.90 18.85
C TYR A 839 30.32 28.03 18.01
N VAL A 840 30.57 26.80 18.45
CA VAL A 840 31.33 25.80 17.67
C VAL A 840 30.37 24.88 16.94
N ARG A 841 30.55 24.73 15.63
CA ARG A 841 30.02 23.61 14.86
C ARG A 841 31.02 22.47 14.93
N LEU A 842 30.58 21.31 15.37
CA LEU A 842 31.35 20.07 15.42
C LEU A 842 30.75 19.11 14.39
N ASN A 843 31.51 18.75 13.37
CA ASN A 843 31.04 17.93 12.25
C ASN A 843 29.77 18.52 11.64
N THR A 844 28.62 17.86 11.88
CA THR A 844 27.31 18.23 11.33
C THR A 844 26.37 18.88 12.35
N ILE A 845 26.81 19.11 13.59
CA ILE A 845 25.98 19.67 14.66
C ILE A 845 26.50 21.02 15.15
N ASP A 846 25.57 21.96 15.29
CA ASP A 846 25.82 23.28 15.87
C ASP A 846 25.71 23.16 17.39
N ILE A 847 26.83 23.25 18.10
CA ILE A 847 26.83 23.17 19.56
C ILE A 847 26.35 24.50 20.13
N ASN A 848 25.04 24.67 20.20
CA ASN A 848 24.38 25.87 20.72
C ASN A 848 23.18 25.48 21.61
N SER A 849 22.35 26.46 21.98
CA SER A 849 21.16 26.22 22.82
C SER A 849 20.01 25.52 22.10
N GLU A 850 20.04 25.44 20.77
CA GLU A 850 19.01 24.82 19.93
C GLU A 850 19.32 23.35 19.64
N LEU A 851 20.56 22.89 19.88
CA LEU A 851 20.95 21.49 19.71
C LEU A 851 20.10 20.57 20.61
N PRO A 852 19.35 19.60 20.04
CA PRO A 852 18.55 18.68 20.82
C PRO A 852 19.40 17.87 21.82
N GLY A 853 18.86 17.72 23.03
CA GLY A 853 19.54 17.00 24.11
C GLY A 853 20.52 17.87 24.92
N ASN A 854 20.96 19.02 24.41
CA ASN A 854 21.82 19.92 25.16
C ASN A 854 21.08 20.52 26.38
N THR A 855 21.74 20.59 27.54
CA THR A 855 21.16 21.11 28.80
C THR A 855 21.85 22.36 29.31
N THR A 856 23.02 22.67 28.76
CA THR A 856 23.87 23.77 29.20
C THR A 856 24.08 24.74 28.06
N THR A 857 24.07 26.03 28.37
CA THR A 857 24.32 27.05 27.35
C THR A 857 25.80 27.13 27.02
N THR A 858 26.68 27.16 28.02
CA THR A 858 28.10 27.49 27.81
C THR A 858 29.02 26.30 27.60
N THR A 859 28.58 25.08 27.87
CA THR A 859 29.41 23.87 27.79
C THR A 859 28.64 22.75 27.11
N TRP A 860 29.35 21.81 26.50
CA TRP A 860 28.80 20.58 25.96
C TRP A 860 29.87 19.49 25.96
N SER A 861 29.48 18.23 26.03
CA SER A 861 30.40 17.11 25.87
C SER A 861 29.74 15.95 25.16
N GLY A 862 30.45 15.33 24.21
CA GLY A 862 29.99 14.16 23.47
C GLY A 862 31.04 13.06 23.38
N THR A 863 30.59 11.84 23.14
CA THR A 863 31.46 10.69 22.91
C THR A 863 31.71 10.51 21.42
N TYR A 864 32.99 10.39 21.03
CA TYR A 864 33.43 10.18 19.65
C TYR A 864 34.41 9.02 19.54
N PHE A 865 34.58 8.48 18.34
CA PHE A 865 35.57 7.44 18.08
C PHE A 865 36.98 8.02 18.08
N LYS A 866 37.90 7.31 18.73
CA LYS A 866 39.32 7.67 18.78
C LYS A 866 39.94 7.53 17.38
N ASP A 867 40.85 8.45 17.04
CA ASP A 867 41.65 8.42 15.81
C ASP A 867 40.83 8.54 14.50
N ILE A 868 39.54 8.91 14.59
CA ILE A 868 38.69 9.30 13.45
C ILE A 868 38.73 10.83 13.32
N PRO A 869 39.08 11.40 12.14
CA PRO A 869 39.11 12.84 11.95
C PRO A 869 37.74 13.47 12.20
N ILE A 870 37.68 14.56 12.97
CA ILE A 870 36.49 15.39 13.19
C ILE A 870 36.75 16.81 12.67
N THR A 871 35.71 17.50 12.24
CA THR A 871 35.80 18.90 11.82
C THR A 871 35.25 19.82 12.90
N VAL A 872 35.92 20.94 13.14
CA VAL A 872 35.46 22.00 14.03
C VAL A 872 35.49 23.33 13.31
N GLU A 873 34.39 24.09 13.43
CA GLU A 873 34.24 25.41 12.84
C GLU A 873 33.74 26.39 13.92
N ALA A 874 34.42 27.52 14.07
CA ALA A 874 33.95 28.61 14.91
C ALA A 874 32.96 29.47 14.13
N VAL A 875 31.69 29.49 14.54
CA VAL A 875 30.63 30.27 13.89
C VAL A 875 30.36 31.53 14.70
N ALA A 876 30.80 32.68 14.19
CA ALA A 876 30.59 33.96 14.84
C ALA A 876 29.15 34.48 14.60
N LYS A 877 28.54 35.05 15.63
CA LYS A 877 27.27 35.79 15.51
C LYS A 877 27.52 37.17 14.89
N GLU A 878 26.45 37.79 14.41
CA GLU A 878 26.51 39.13 13.81
C GLU A 878 27.19 40.13 14.77
N GLY A 879 28.17 40.86 14.25
CA GLY A 879 28.95 41.84 15.02
C GLY A 879 30.17 41.28 15.75
N TYR A 880 30.53 40.01 15.52
CA TYR A 880 31.73 39.38 16.05
C TYR A 880 32.52 38.66 14.95
N GLU A 881 33.80 38.42 15.20
CA GLU A 881 34.68 37.62 14.36
C GLU A 881 35.44 36.58 15.19
N PHE A 882 35.79 35.46 14.56
CA PHE A 882 36.65 34.45 15.17
C PHE A 882 38.06 35.01 15.41
N SER A 883 38.57 34.84 16.63
CA SER A 883 39.92 35.29 17.01
C SER A 883 40.94 34.15 16.95
N HIS A 884 40.72 33.10 17.75
CA HIS A 884 41.60 31.93 17.83
C HIS A 884 40.90 30.78 18.57
N TRP A 885 41.51 29.59 18.48
CA TRP A 885 41.11 28.43 19.26
C TRP A 885 41.90 28.32 20.57
N GLU A 886 41.23 27.94 21.66
CA GLU A 886 41.86 27.41 22.87
C GLU A 886 41.67 25.87 22.90
N GLY A 887 42.72 25.15 23.33
CA GLY A 887 42.68 23.69 23.48
C GLY A 887 43.10 22.88 22.25
N ILE A 888 43.14 23.49 21.07
CA ILE A 888 43.69 22.93 19.83
C ILE A 888 44.71 23.89 19.18
N ASP A 889 45.70 23.33 18.48
CA ASP A 889 46.70 24.12 17.74
C ASP A 889 46.23 24.32 16.29
N ALA A 890 45.27 25.22 16.10
CA ALA A 890 44.71 25.57 14.80
C ALA A 890 44.60 27.09 14.62
N GLN A 891 44.90 27.56 13.41
CA GLN A 891 44.86 28.98 13.06
C GLN A 891 43.62 29.35 12.25
N GLU A 892 43.07 28.40 11.51
CA GLU A 892 41.91 28.60 10.64
C GLU A 892 40.60 28.51 11.45
N GLN A 893 39.60 29.29 11.03
CA GLN A 893 38.25 29.28 11.63
C GLN A 893 37.57 27.90 11.51
N SER A 894 37.88 27.15 10.46
CA SER A 894 37.43 25.77 10.24
C SER A 894 38.66 24.88 10.06
N THR A 895 38.71 23.77 10.80
CA THR A 895 39.85 22.85 10.76
C THR A 895 39.41 21.41 11.02
N GLU A 896 40.18 20.47 10.47
CA GLU A 896 40.05 19.04 10.78
C GLU A 896 41.10 18.66 11.82
N ILE A 897 40.69 17.88 12.81
CA ILE A 897 41.56 17.37 13.87
C ILE A 897 41.38 15.86 14.01
N VAL A 898 42.46 15.15 14.32
CA VAL A 898 42.45 13.71 14.58
C VAL A 898 42.68 13.48 16.07
N PRO A 899 41.61 13.34 16.87
CA PRO A 899 41.74 13.28 18.31
C PRO A 899 42.09 11.86 18.78
N SER A 900 43.28 11.71 19.37
CA SER A 900 43.76 10.45 19.97
C SER A 900 43.52 10.36 21.49
N ASN A 901 43.08 11.45 22.12
CA ASN A 901 42.76 11.56 23.56
C ASN A 901 41.56 12.48 23.74
N ASP A 902 41.01 12.52 24.95
CA ASP A 902 39.97 13.49 25.33
C ASP A 902 40.40 14.92 24.99
N LEU A 903 39.44 15.69 24.49
CA LEU A 903 39.68 17.00 23.93
C LEU A 903 38.75 18.03 24.58
N ASN A 904 39.29 19.19 24.93
CA ASN A 904 38.52 20.34 25.39
C ASN A 904 38.81 21.49 24.42
N ILE A 905 37.78 22.00 23.75
CA ILE A 905 37.89 23.02 22.71
C ILE A 905 37.09 24.25 23.10
N ARG A 906 37.63 25.43 22.82
CA ARG A 906 36.87 26.69 22.87
C ARG A 906 37.23 27.59 21.70
N ALA A 907 36.21 28.12 21.03
CA ALA A 907 36.37 29.21 20.08
C ALA A 907 36.28 30.54 20.83
N VAL A 908 37.27 31.43 20.61
CA VAL A 908 37.26 32.78 21.18
C VAL A 908 36.86 33.77 20.09
N PHE A 909 35.92 34.66 20.41
CA PHE A 909 35.42 35.67 19.49
C PHE A 909 35.78 37.09 19.96
N THR A 910 35.88 38.02 19.01
CA THR A 910 36.11 39.45 19.30
C THR A 910 35.12 40.32 18.52
N GLN A 911 34.80 41.48 19.08
CA GLN A 911 33.87 42.47 18.49
C GLN A 911 34.53 43.33 17.41
#